data_AF-A0A2K8WT17-F1
#
_entry.id   AF-A0A2K8WT17-F1
#
_cell.length_a   1.000
_cell.length_b   1.000
_cell.length_c   1.000
_cell.angle_alpha   90.00
_cell.angle_beta   90.00
_cell.angle_gamma   90.00
#
_symmetry.space_group_name_H-M   'P 1'
#
loop_
_entity.id
_entity.type
_entity.pdbx_description
1 polymer ?
#
loop_
_entity_poly.entity_id
_entity_poly.type
_entity_poly.pdbx_seq_one_letter_code
_entity_poly.pdbx_strand_id
1 'polypeptide(L)'
;MEKFKFIDLFAGIGGFHLAFHSLGGECVFASEIDTHARKTYQHNFYSINPELFEKGMFNDDIRKISPQEIPDFDILCAGFPCQPFSQAGYKRGFNDNHKSERGNLFFNIVDILEIKRPKAFFLENVRGLISHDKGQTFKIIREILEEELNYSFYYQIVKASDYGLPQLRPRTFIIGFRDEGFLKGFNFPPTKPLKFNMSDVWEGQCSREIGFTLRVGGRGSNINDRRNWDSYLVDGEVRQLMPEQGKKMQGFPDSFEFPVSKKEAMKQLGNSVAVDAIRECGKSLLNHLNIIELQSLDMKKTKNKGEWTEIYSFFKVINDKKLTLSDKDLNNTQNYFSVSKVSTLNLDKDIILTDTDLVFIENKITKQRKQVNVRELINKDILQDLSHQIKQNKGTFEIDDIVAIQNELGISIIKGGRSNQKSDIVLDISQDNFCKTNEGFGIKSYLGSKPTLLNASGKTNFIFKVGNLSKGDLDNINSTKTLKDRLNKIIEFGGIFYFHQIEQETMSYNLRIIDSMMPETVAQMLLEFFVERNNILSENLVSVYNKGLLDNITDDLSSLTIKVKRFLVSVLLGFFAGTKWDGKYASNGTIVVKDDGEQLAFHIIDLSSLEDYLFENIVFDTPSTTRHRYGKLILENDGNLYFKLNLQLRFR
;
A
#
# COMPACT_ATOMS: atom_id res chain seq x y z
N MET A 1 16.03 7.68 -21.08
CA MET A 1 16.50 6.70 -20.08
C MET A 1 17.18 5.54 -20.78
N GLU A 2 18.43 5.21 -20.45
CA GLU A 2 19.08 4.01 -21.00
C GLU A 2 18.86 2.74 -20.17
N LYS A 3 18.38 2.83 -18.92
CA LYS A 3 17.90 1.70 -18.09
C LYS A 3 16.87 2.19 -17.07
N PHE A 4 15.82 1.42 -16.82
CA PHE A 4 14.80 1.70 -15.79
C PHE A 4 14.33 0.40 -15.14
N LYS A 5 13.81 0.47 -13.92
CA LYS A 5 13.31 -0.69 -13.18
C LYS A 5 11.78 -0.73 -13.22
N PHE A 6 11.22 -1.92 -13.39
CA PHE A 6 9.77 -2.11 -13.35
C PHE A 6 9.39 -3.34 -12.53
N ILE A 7 8.11 -3.40 -12.15
CA ILE A 7 7.51 -4.59 -11.55
C ILE A 7 6.34 -5.08 -12.38
N ASP A 8 6.10 -6.39 -12.36
CA ASP A 8 5.07 -7.07 -13.16
C ASP A 8 4.07 -7.80 -12.25
N LEU A 9 2.96 -7.12 -11.92
CA LEU A 9 1.91 -7.66 -11.06
C LEU A 9 0.83 -8.36 -11.89
N PHE A 10 0.31 -9.48 -11.38
CA PHE A 10 -0.62 -10.33 -12.13
C PHE A 10 0.01 -10.78 -13.45
N ALA A 11 1.26 -11.22 -13.34
CA ALA A 11 2.21 -11.30 -14.45
C ALA A 11 1.76 -12.26 -15.56
N GLY A 12 0.95 -13.26 -15.23
CA GLY A 12 0.52 -14.30 -16.15
C GLY A 12 1.73 -15.00 -16.76
N ILE A 13 1.84 -14.91 -18.08
CA ILE A 13 2.98 -15.44 -18.86
C ILE A 13 3.98 -14.35 -19.27
N GLY A 14 3.91 -13.15 -18.67
CA GLY A 14 4.89 -12.08 -18.79
C GLY A 14 4.81 -11.25 -20.06
N GLY A 15 3.61 -10.93 -20.53
CA GLY A 15 3.46 -10.02 -21.67
C GLY A 15 3.95 -8.59 -21.36
N PHE A 16 3.75 -8.10 -20.13
CA PHE A 16 4.37 -6.85 -19.66
C PHE A 16 5.88 -6.99 -19.53
N HIS A 17 6.38 -8.06 -18.90
CA HIS A 17 7.82 -8.34 -18.80
C HIS A 17 8.49 -8.28 -20.16
N LEU A 18 7.99 -9.03 -21.14
CA LEU A 18 8.54 -9.09 -22.48
C LEU A 18 8.55 -7.71 -23.16
N ALA A 19 7.46 -6.96 -23.05
CA ALA A 19 7.35 -5.63 -23.65
C ALA A 19 8.35 -4.65 -23.01
N PHE A 20 8.36 -4.50 -21.69
CA PHE A 20 9.23 -3.55 -21.00
C PHE A 20 10.71 -3.95 -21.01
N HIS A 21 11.01 -5.25 -20.95
CA HIS A 21 12.38 -5.73 -21.14
C HIS A 21 12.92 -5.39 -22.53
N SER A 22 12.10 -5.52 -23.57
CA SER A 22 12.48 -5.10 -24.94
C SER A 22 12.69 -3.59 -25.10
N LEU A 23 12.26 -2.79 -24.12
CA LEU A 23 12.49 -1.34 -24.06
C LEU A 23 13.68 -0.96 -23.16
N GLY A 24 14.46 -1.94 -22.69
CA GLY A 24 15.61 -1.72 -21.80
C GLY A 24 15.27 -1.74 -20.30
N GLY A 25 14.09 -2.22 -19.93
CA GLY A 25 13.64 -2.34 -18.55
C GLY A 25 14.20 -3.58 -17.82
N GLU A 26 14.52 -3.41 -16.53
CA GLU A 26 14.87 -4.49 -15.61
C GLU A 26 13.65 -4.82 -14.72
N CYS A 27 13.15 -6.06 -14.78
CA CYS A 27 12.06 -6.50 -13.90
C CYS A 27 12.63 -6.88 -12.53
N VAL A 28 12.34 -6.09 -11.49
CA VAL A 28 12.88 -6.31 -10.13
C VAL A 28 11.93 -7.06 -9.21
N PHE A 29 10.66 -7.20 -9.59
CA PHE A 29 9.66 -7.96 -8.85
C PHE A 29 8.52 -8.39 -9.77
N ALA A 30 8.03 -9.62 -9.60
CA ALA A 30 6.87 -10.13 -10.31
C ALA A 30 5.97 -10.94 -9.37
N SER A 31 4.65 -10.92 -9.60
CA SER A 31 3.70 -11.68 -8.80
C SER A 31 2.67 -12.40 -9.69
N GLU A 32 2.58 -13.73 -9.52
CA GLU A 32 1.63 -14.59 -10.23
C GLU A 32 1.26 -15.81 -9.36
N ILE A 33 -0.04 -16.09 -9.23
CA ILE A 33 -0.58 -17.14 -8.35
C ILE A 33 -0.88 -18.46 -9.07
N ASP A 34 -1.19 -18.42 -10.38
CA ASP A 34 -1.49 -19.60 -11.18
C ASP A 34 -0.20 -20.39 -11.43
N THR A 35 -0.16 -21.61 -10.89
CA THR A 35 1.03 -22.46 -10.93
C THR A 35 1.46 -22.84 -12.34
N HIS A 36 0.54 -22.92 -13.31
CA HIS A 36 0.87 -23.19 -14.71
C HIS A 36 1.47 -21.95 -15.38
N ALA A 37 0.89 -20.78 -15.13
CA ALA A 37 1.42 -19.50 -15.60
C ALA A 37 2.83 -19.26 -15.05
N ARG A 38 3.06 -19.50 -13.75
CA ARG A 38 4.39 -19.43 -13.12
C ARG A 38 5.43 -20.30 -13.80
N LYS A 39 5.09 -21.55 -14.12
CA LYS A 39 5.99 -22.47 -14.87
C LYS A 39 6.37 -21.88 -16.23
N THR A 40 5.40 -21.33 -16.94
CA THR A 40 5.61 -20.75 -18.27
C THR A 40 6.43 -19.47 -18.18
N TYR A 41 6.15 -18.61 -17.21
CA TYR A 41 6.91 -17.39 -16.93
C TYR A 41 8.38 -17.73 -16.64
N GLN A 42 8.62 -18.62 -15.67
CA GLN A 42 9.99 -19.00 -15.28
C GLN A 42 10.77 -19.60 -16.45
N HIS A 43 10.14 -20.49 -17.23
CA HIS A 43 10.78 -21.10 -18.41
C HIS A 43 11.29 -20.07 -19.42
N ASN A 44 10.52 -19.01 -19.67
CA ASN A 44 10.87 -18.02 -20.69
C ASN A 44 11.76 -16.88 -20.17
N PHE A 45 11.75 -16.59 -18.86
CA PHE A 45 12.45 -15.41 -18.32
C PHE A 45 13.66 -15.73 -17.43
N TYR A 46 13.87 -16.98 -17.00
CA TYR A 46 14.99 -17.32 -16.12
C TYR A 46 16.35 -17.02 -16.76
N SER A 47 16.52 -17.27 -18.05
CA SER A 47 17.79 -17.04 -18.75
C SER A 47 18.15 -15.56 -18.92
N ILE A 48 17.15 -14.68 -18.99
CA ILE A 48 17.35 -13.22 -19.19
C ILE A 48 17.27 -12.42 -17.90
N ASN A 49 16.69 -12.98 -16.83
CA ASN A 49 16.55 -12.35 -15.53
C ASN A 49 16.61 -13.38 -14.39
N PRO A 50 17.77 -14.02 -14.15
CA PRO A 50 17.92 -15.05 -13.12
C PRO A 50 17.74 -14.48 -11.69
N GLU A 51 18.17 -13.23 -11.47
CA GLU A 51 18.12 -12.60 -10.15
C GLU A 51 16.70 -12.49 -9.59
N LEU A 52 15.69 -12.26 -10.45
CA LEU A 52 14.28 -12.23 -10.08
C LEU A 52 13.85 -13.52 -9.35
N PHE A 53 14.37 -14.67 -9.80
CA PHE A 53 14.01 -15.98 -9.25
C PHE A 53 14.90 -16.35 -8.07
N GLU A 54 16.21 -16.14 -8.18
CA GLU A 54 17.19 -16.53 -7.17
C GLU A 54 17.04 -15.73 -5.87
N LYS A 55 16.65 -14.45 -5.96
CA LYS A 55 16.38 -13.59 -4.80
C LYS A 55 14.97 -13.77 -4.23
N GLY A 56 14.18 -14.70 -4.75
CA GLY A 56 12.79 -14.90 -4.30
C GLY A 56 11.84 -13.75 -4.65
N MET A 57 12.18 -12.92 -5.64
CA MET A 57 11.39 -11.76 -6.07
C MET A 57 10.27 -12.13 -7.06
N PHE A 58 10.10 -13.42 -7.36
CA PHE A 58 8.93 -13.95 -8.06
C PHE A 58 7.89 -14.49 -7.07
N ASN A 59 7.11 -13.59 -6.49
CA ASN A 59 6.11 -13.85 -5.46
C ASN A 59 4.91 -14.66 -5.99
N ASP A 60 4.36 -15.55 -5.14
CA ASP A 60 3.18 -16.39 -5.45
C ASP A 60 1.86 -15.64 -5.27
N ASP A 61 1.72 -14.91 -4.17
CA ASP A 61 0.49 -14.25 -3.80
C ASP A 61 0.78 -12.83 -3.31
N ILE A 62 0.33 -11.85 -4.10
CA ILE A 62 0.53 -10.42 -3.85
C ILE A 62 -0.07 -9.95 -2.51
N ARG A 63 -0.93 -10.75 -1.88
CA ARG A 63 -1.53 -10.45 -0.57
C ARG A 63 -0.62 -10.81 0.60
N LYS A 64 0.36 -11.69 0.38
CA LYS A 64 1.27 -12.17 1.42
C LYS A 64 2.50 -11.28 1.62
N ILE A 65 2.82 -10.45 0.64
CA ILE A 65 4.00 -9.57 0.68
C ILE A 65 3.63 -8.18 1.21
N SER A 66 4.47 -7.62 2.10
CA SER A 66 4.32 -6.23 2.48
C SER A 66 4.89 -5.33 1.38
N PRO A 67 4.22 -4.23 1.00
CA PRO A 67 4.72 -3.31 -0.03
C PRO A 67 6.17 -2.85 0.19
N GLN A 68 6.62 -2.71 1.44
CA GLN A 68 7.97 -2.28 1.78
C GLN A 68 9.05 -3.29 1.39
N GLU A 69 8.72 -4.58 1.33
CA GLU A 69 9.65 -5.67 0.97
C GLU A 69 9.94 -5.73 -0.53
N ILE A 70 9.07 -5.14 -1.35
CA ILE A 70 9.29 -5.03 -2.80
C ILE A 70 10.52 -4.12 -3.03
N PRO A 71 11.44 -4.40 -3.96
CA PRO A 71 12.51 -3.46 -4.30
C PRO A 71 11.98 -2.10 -4.77
N ASP A 72 12.82 -1.06 -4.77
CA ASP A 72 12.42 0.22 -5.38
C ASP A 72 12.44 0.10 -6.92
N PHE A 73 11.49 0.74 -7.60
CA PHE A 73 11.29 0.65 -9.05
C PHE A 73 10.69 1.94 -9.62
N ASP A 74 10.83 2.13 -10.94
CA ASP A 74 10.37 3.32 -11.65
C ASP A 74 8.94 3.17 -12.18
N ILE A 75 8.55 1.95 -12.61
CA ILE A 75 7.26 1.71 -13.28
C ILE A 75 6.53 0.49 -12.69
N LEU A 76 5.28 0.68 -12.27
CA LEU A 76 4.39 -0.43 -11.91
C LEU A 76 3.60 -0.91 -13.14
N CYS A 77 3.69 -2.19 -13.51
CA CYS A 77 2.84 -2.79 -14.52
C CYS A 77 1.83 -3.76 -13.88
N ALA A 78 0.56 -3.73 -14.29
CA ALA A 78 -0.44 -4.65 -13.75
C ALA A 78 -1.62 -4.93 -14.69
N GLY A 79 -1.80 -6.19 -15.08
CA GLY A 79 -3.01 -6.69 -15.77
C GLY A 79 -4.02 -7.28 -14.78
N PHE A 80 -4.62 -6.44 -13.95
CA PHE A 80 -5.38 -6.91 -12.78
C PHE A 80 -6.80 -7.41 -13.15
N PRO A 81 -7.34 -8.41 -12.43
CA PRO A 81 -8.71 -8.87 -12.67
C PRO A 81 -9.75 -7.81 -12.25
N CYS A 82 -10.73 -7.52 -13.12
CA CYS A 82 -11.83 -6.58 -12.84
C CYS A 82 -13.04 -7.28 -12.22
N GLN A 83 -13.46 -6.83 -11.04
CA GLN A 83 -14.71 -7.22 -10.36
C GLN A 83 -15.37 -5.99 -9.70
N PRO A 84 -16.69 -6.01 -9.44
CA PRO A 84 -17.34 -4.95 -8.68
C PRO A 84 -16.83 -4.87 -7.24
N PHE A 85 -16.38 -3.69 -6.83
CA PHE A 85 -16.07 -3.39 -5.42
C PHE A 85 -17.31 -3.59 -4.51
N SER A 86 -18.51 -3.34 -5.05
CA SER A 86 -19.79 -3.50 -4.38
C SER A 86 -20.18 -4.97 -4.16
N GLN A 87 -19.98 -5.85 -5.15
CA GLN A 87 -20.33 -7.28 -5.09
C GLN A 87 -19.33 -8.15 -4.33
N ALA A 88 -18.13 -7.64 -4.03
CA ALA A 88 -17.09 -8.41 -3.34
C ALA A 88 -17.47 -8.90 -1.93
N GLY A 89 -18.54 -8.36 -1.32
CA GLY A 89 -19.02 -8.79 -0.01
C GLY A 89 -20.42 -9.41 0.04
N TYR A 90 -21.07 -9.68 -1.10
CA TYR A 90 -22.45 -10.22 -1.10
C TYR A 90 -22.52 -11.75 -0.97
N LYS A 91 -21.44 -12.53 -1.22
CA LYS A 91 -21.52 -14.01 -1.34
C LYS A 91 -20.23 -14.78 -1.04
N ARG A 92 -19.45 -14.48 0.01
CA ARG A 92 -18.08 -15.08 0.10
C ARG A 92 -17.62 -15.38 1.49
N GLY A 93 -17.36 -16.66 1.75
CA GLY A 93 -16.72 -17.10 2.97
C GLY A 93 -15.20 -16.82 3.07
N PHE A 94 -14.65 -16.66 4.28
CA PHE A 94 -13.29 -16.58 4.78
C PHE A 94 -12.35 -17.63 4.23
N ASN A 95 -12.87 -18.81 3.86
CA ASN A 95 -12.08 -19.92 3.35
C ASN A 95 -12.15 -20.09 1.83
N ASP A 96 -12.92 -19.27 1.12
CA ASP A 96 -13.07 -19.39 -0.34
C ASP A 96 -11.93 -18.65 -1.08
N ASN A 97 -10.70 -19.02 -0.73
CA ASN A 97 -9.47 -18.23 -0.94
C ASN A 97 -8.86 -18.29 -2.36
N HIS A 98 -9.45 -19.06 -3.28
CA HIS A 98 -8.85 -19.22 -4.63
C HIS A 98 -9.76 -18.88 -5.80
N LYS A 99 -11.09 -18.89 -5.65
CA LYS A 99 -12.03 -18.51 -6.72
C LYS A 99 -12.81 -17.23 -6.44
N SER A 100 -12.98 -16.88 -5.16
CA SER A 100 -13.80 -15.74 -4.73
C SER A 100 -12.99 -14.47 -4.40
N GLU A 101 -11.67 -14.59 -4.13
CA GLU A 101 -10.81 -13.47 -3.71
C GLU A 101 -10.18 -12.63 -4.83
N ARG A 102 -10.53 -12.89 -6.10
CA ARG A 102 -10.18 -11.99 -7.23
C ARG A 102 -10.78 -10.57 -7.08
N GLY A 103 -11.58 -10.34 -6.05
CA GLY A 103 -12.49 -9.20 -5.91
C GLY A 103 -11.93 -7.89 -5.43
N ASN A 104 -10.65 -7.78 -5.06
CA ASN A 104 -10.09 -6.45 -4.78
C ASN A 104 -8.57 -6.31 -4.88
N LEU A 105 -7.98 -7.03 -5.84
CA LEU A 105 -6.54 -6.99 -6.10
C LEU A 105 -6.02 -5.61 -6.54
N PHE A 106 -6.92 -4.69 -6.92
CA PHE A 106 -6.60 -3.28 -7.14
C PHE A 106 -6.07 -2.59 -5.87
N PHE A 107 -6.60 -2.87 -4.67
CA PHE A 107 -6.10 -2.19 -3.47
C PHE A 107 -4.68 -2.64 -3.07
N ASN A 108 -4.27 -3.85 -3.45
CA ASN A 108 -2.85 -4.23 -3.33
C ASN A 108 -1.96 -3.36 -4.23
N ILE A 109 -2.44 -2.98 -5.42
CA ILE A 109 -1.74 -2.01 -6.28
C ILE A 109 -1.69 -0.65 -5.58
N VAL A 110 -2.80 -0.19 -5.00
CA VAL A 110 -2.88 1.08 -4.25
C VAL A 110 -1.88 1.12 -3.10
N ASP A 111 -1.85 0.08 -2.26
CA ASP A 111 -0.92 -0.01 -1.14
C ASP A 111 0.55 -0.01 -1.62
N ILE A 112 0.84 -0.62 -2.77
CA ILE A 112 2.18 -0.56 -3.39
C ILE A 112 2.48 0.84 -3.92
N LEU A 113 1.56 1.48 -4.64
CA LEU A 113 1.76 2.84 -5.19
C LEU A 113 1.92 3.89 -4.09
N GLU A 114 1.18 3.76 -2.98
CA GLU A 114 1.26 4.64 -1.81
C GLU A 114 2.63 4.54 -1.14
N ILE A 115 3.13 3.31 -0.93
CA ILE A 115 4.40 3.06 -0.24
C ILE A 115 5.61 3.27 -1.14
N LYS A 116 5.58 2.79 -2.39
CA LYS A 116 6.74 2.78 -3.29
C LYS A 116 6.85 4.03 -4.14
N ARG A 117 5.75 4.73 -4.35
CA ARG A 117 5.71 5.97 -5.13
C ARG A 117 6.52 5.87 -6.44
N PRO A 118 6.29 4.89 -7.34
CA PRO A 118 7.02 4.85 -8.62
C PRO A 118 6.82 6.12 -9.47
N LYS A 119 7.66 6.31 -10.48
CA LYS A 119 7.54 7.45 -11.42
C LYS A 119 6.29 7.36 -12.27
N ALA A 120 5.89 6.14 -12.64
CA ALA A 120 4.67 5.89 -13.41
C ALA A 120 4.03 4.54 -13.06
N PHE A 121 2.79 4.38 -13.51
CA PHE A 121 2.14 3.08 -13.58
C PHE A 121 1.53 2.85 -14.97
N PHE A 122 1.37 1.57 -15.32
CA PHE A 122 0.64 1.10 -16.48
C PHE A 122 -0.27 -0.07 -16.07
N LEU A 123 -1.57 0.23 -15.98
CA LEU A 123 -2.61 -0.76 -15.69
C LEU A 123 -3.33 -1.17 -16.98
N GLU A 124 -3.66 -2.46 -17.08
CA GLU A 124 -4.47 -3.02 -18.17
C GLU A 124 -5.74 -3.67 -17.60
N ASN A 125 -6.85 -3.53 -18.33
CA ASN A 125 -8.07 -4.25 -18.05
C ASN A 125 -8.96 -4.46 -19.28
N VAL A 126 -10.02 -5.26 -19.13
CA VAL A 126 -11.05 -5.42 -20.17
C VAL A 126 -11.76 -4.09 -20.45
N ARG A 127 -12.18 -3.88 -21.72
CA ARG A 127 -12.91 -2.66 -22.13
C ARG A 127 -14.13 -2.34 -21.26
N GLY A 128 -14.73 -3.37 -20.68
CA GLY A 128 -15.93 -3.28 -19.85
C GLY A 128 -15.71 -2.54 -18.53
N LEU A 129 -14.47 -2.36 -18.08
CA LEU A 129 -14.12 -1.67 -16.83
C LEU A 129 -14.75 -0.27 -16.75
N ILE A 130 -14.79 0.46 -17.87
CA ILE A 130 -15.30 1.85 -17.91
C ILE A 130 -16.80 1.90 -17.59
N SER A 131 -17.57 0.93 -18.09
CA SER A 131 -19.02 0.81 -17.84
C SER A 131 -19.36 -0.04 -16.63
N HIS A 132 -18.36 -0.62 -15.98
CA HIS A 132 -18.53 -1.61 -14.94
C HIS A 132 -19.19 -1.00 -13.69
N ASP A 133 -20.19 -1.70 -13.13
CA ASP A 133 -21.01 -1.20 -12.00
C ASP A 133 -21.57 0.22 -12.26
N LYS A 134 -22.14 0.43 -13.46
CA LYS A 134 -22.65 1.74 -13.92
C LYS A 134 -21.59 2.86 -13.87
N GLY A 135 -20.31 2.49 -14.06
CA GLY A 135 -19.16 3.40 -14.03
C GLY A 135 -18.58 3.67 -12.64
N GLN A 136 -19.18 3.15 -11.56
CA GLN A 136 -18.72 3.41 -10.20
C GLN A 136 -17.34 2.82 -9.91
N THR A 137 -17.04 1.63 -10.44
CA THR A 137 -15.72 1.00 -10.26
C THR A 137 -14.62 1.86 -10.87
N PHE A 138 -14.82 2.34 -12.10
CA PHE A 138 -13.84 3.18 -12.79
C PHE A 138 -13.67 4.54 -12.10
N LYS A 139 -14.77 5.14 -11.63
CA LYS A 139 -14.76 6.38 -10.86
C LYS A 139 -13.91 6.25 -9.58
N ILE A 140 -14.13 5.21 -8.77
CA ILE A 140 -13.36 4.98 -7.54
C ILE A 140 -11.87 4.75 -7.84
N ILE A 141 -11.53 3.98 -8.88
CA ILE A 141 -10.14 3.79 -9.31
C ILE A 141 -9.48 5.13 -9.62
N ARG A 142 -10.19 6.00 -10.35
CA ARG A 142 -9.71 7.33 -10.71
C ARG A 142 -9.52 8.23 -9.48
N GLU A 143 -10.52 8.32 -8.61
CA GLU A 143 -10.46 9.12 -7.37
C GLU A 143 -9.26 8.70 -6.50
N ILE A 144 -9.03 7.39 -6.33
CA ILE A 144 -7.88 6.90 -5.55
C ILE A 144 -6.55 7.29 -6.21
N LEU A 145 -6.42 7.10 -7.53
CA LEU A 145 -5.15 7.37 -8.21
C LEU A 145 -4.85 8.88 -8.33
N GLU A 146 -5.85 9.70 -8.65
CA GLU A 146 -5.70 11.15 -8.82
C GLU A 146 -5.74 11.91 -7.49
N GLU A 147 -6.74 11.68 -6.65
CA GLU A 147 -7.02 12.51 -5.47
C GLU A 147 -6.28 12.01 -4.23
N GLU A 148 -6.24 10.68 -4.00
CA GLU A 148 -5.56 10.11 -2.83
C GLU A 148 -4.05 9.95 -3.06
N LEU A 149 -3.66 9.40 -4.22
CA LEU A 149 -2.27 9.10 -4.54
C LEU A 149 -1.57 10.19 -5.36
N ASN A 150 -2.26 11.22 -5.84
CA ASN A 150 -1.66 12.32 -6.59
C ASN A 150 -0.82 11.87 -7.80
N TYR A 151 -1.33 10.91 -8.57
CA TYR A 151 -0.85 10.59 -9.92
C TYR A 151 -1.78 11.18 -10.96
N SER A 152 -1.27 11.50 -12.14
CA SER A 152 -2.16 11.74 -13.27
C SER A 152 -2.85 10.45 -13.72
N PHE A 153 -3.95 10.61 -14.46
CA PHE A 153 -4.77 9.48 -14.92
C PHE A 153 -5.18 9.68 -16.38
N TYR A 154 -4.49 8.97 -17.27
CA TYR A 154 -4.80 8.89 -18.69
C TYR A 154 -5.34 7.51 -19.02
N TYR A 155 -6.41 7.44 -19.82
CA TYR A 155 -6.94 6.15 -20.24
C TYR A 155 -7.37 6.16 -21.71
N GLN A 156 -7.24 5.00 -22.36
CA GLN A 156 -7.71 4.78 -23.73
C GLN A 156 -8.13 3.33 -23.93
N ILE A 157 -9.13 3.10 -24.79
CA ILE A 157 -9.42 1.76 -25.30
C ILE A 157 -8.45 1.47 -26.45
N VAL A 158 -7.55 0.52 -26.25
CA VAL A 158 -6.53 0.09 -27.20
C VAL A 158 -6.93 -1.27 -27.78
N LYS A 159 -6.89 -1.42 -29.12
CA LYS A 159 -7.06 -2.72 -29.78
C LYS A 159 -5.70 -3.24 -30.23
N ALA A 160 -5.46 -4.55 -30.13
CA ALA A 160 -4.24 -5.15 -30.68
C ALA A 160 -4.07 -4.89 -32.19
N SER A 161 -5.17 -4.86 -32.96
CA SER A 161 -5.20 -4.48 -34.37
C SER A 161 -4.70 -3.07 -34.67
N ASP A 162 -4.80 -2.16 -33.71
CA ASP A 162 -4.32 -0.78 -33.88
C ASP A 162 -2.79 -0.70 -33.72
N TYR A 163 -2.11 -1.80 -33.39
CA TYR A 163 -0.66 -1.86 -33.14
C TYR A 163 0.01 -3.03 -33.85
N GLY A 164 -0.50 -3.39 -35.03
CA GLY A 164 0.18 -4.31 -35.92
C GLY A 164 -0.16 -5.80 -35.77
N LEU A 165 -1.04 -6.17 -34.83
CA LEU A 165 -1.38 -7.56 -34.55
C LEU A 165 -2.77 -7.93 -35.10
N PRO A 166 -2.96 -9.07 -35.77
CA PRO A 166 -4.23 -9.43 -36.40
C PRO A 166 -5.26 -9.98 -35.40
N GLN A 167 -5.53 -9.22 -34.33
CA GLN A 167 -6.46 -9.62 -33.27
C GLN A 167 -7.40 -8.48 -32.85
N LEU A 168 -8.70 -8.76 -32.87
CA LEU A 168 -9.73 -7.89 -32.32
C LEU A 168 -9.80 -8.05 -30.79
N ARG A 169 -8.86 -7.41 -30.09
CA ARG A 169 -8.74 -7.43 -28.62
C ARG A 169 -8.75 -6.00 -28.04
N PRO A 170 -9.92 -5.38 -27.84
CA PRO A 170 -10.02 -4.09 -27.16
C PRO A 170 -9.79 -4.22 -25.65
N ARG A 171 -8.92 -3.39 -25.10
CA ARG A 171 -8.57 -3.30 -23.67
C ARG A 171 -8.51 -1.86 -23.21
N THR A 172 -8.87 -1.61 -21.96
CA THR A 172 -8.70 -0.32 -21.32
C THR A 172 -7.30 -0.27 -20.75
N PHE A 173 -6.47 0.63 -21.28
CA PHE A 173 -5.17 0.94 -20.72
C PHE A 173 -5.29 2.20 -19.87
N ILE A 174 -4.67 2.19 -18.69
CA ILE A 174 -4.62 3.32 -17.77
C ILE A 174 -3.15 3.59 -17.46
N ILE A 175 -2.68 4.79 -17.77
CA ILE A 175 -1.30 5.22 -17.55
C ILE A 175 -1.35 6.48 -16.70
N GLY A 176 -0.47 6.54 -15.71
CA GLY A 176 -0.36 7.69 -14.82
C GLY A 176 1.06 7.97 -14.42
N PHE A 177 1.35 9.24 -14.17
CA PHE A 177 2.67 9.75 -13.85
C PHE A 177 2.63 10.46 -12.51
N ARG A 178 3.68 10.27 -11.71
CA ARG A 178 3.88 11.03 -10.49
C ARG A 178 4.40 12.42 -10.84
N ASP A 179 3.95 13.43 -10.10
CA ASP A 179 4.51 14.79 -10.15
C ASP A 179 4.46 15.47 -11.55
N GLU A 180 3.49 15.11 -12.40
CA GLU A 180 3.41 15.64 -13.78
C GLU A 180 3.14 17.16 -13.84
N GLY A 181 2.56 17.75 -12.78
CA GLY A 181 2.43 19.20 -12.64
C GLY A 181 1.76 19.90 -13.85
N PHE A 182 2.48 20.86 -14.45
CA PHE A 182 2.06 21.58 -15.66
C PHE A 182 2.39 20.83 -16.96
N LEU A 183 3.15 19.73 -16.91
CA LEU A 183 3.53 18.90 -18.07
C LEU A 183 2.46 17.88 -18.44
N LYS A 184 1.22 18.11 -18.00
CA LYS A 184 0.05 17.32 -18.38
C LYS A 184 -0.13 17.33 -19.88
N GLY A 185 -0.51 16.19 -20.43
CA GLY A 185 -0.71 16.04 -21.87
C GLY A 185 -0.10 14.78 -22.45
N PHE A 186 0.11 13.73 -21.63
CA PHE A 186 0.43 12.42 -22.16
C PHE A 186 -0.59 12.01 -23.24
N ASN A 187 -0.07 11.56 -24.38
CA ASN A 187 -0.87 11.00 -25.46
C ASN A 187 -0.48 9.55 -25.70
N PHE A 188 -1.50 8.69 -25.83
CA PHE A 188 -1.30 7.34 -26.32
C PHE A 188 -0.73 7.37 -27.75
N PRO A 189 0.06 6.36 -28.14
CA PRO A 189 0.67 6.33 -29.46
C PRO A 189 -0.39 6.33 -30.59
N PRO A 190 -0.07 6.88 -31.77
CA PRO A 190 -0.93 6.76 -32.94
C PRO A 190 -1.05 5.29 -33.36
N THR A 191 -2.14 4.96 -34.03
CA THR A 191 -2.37 3.62 -34.55
C THR A 191 -1.38 3.28 -35.66
N LYS A 192 -1.09 1.99 -35.81
CA LYS A 192 -0.22 1.43 -36.85
C LYS A 192 -0.97 0.40 -37.68
N PRO A 193 -0.69 0.30 -38.98
CA PRO A 193 -1.26 -0.76 -39.81
C PRO A 193 -0.82 -2.15 -39.33
N LEU A 194 -1.56 -3.18 -39.75
CA LEU A 194 -1.21 -4.59 -39.48
C LEU A 194 0.20 -4.90 -40.00
N LYS A 195 1.03 -5.55 -39.17
CA LYS A 195 2.33 -6.08 -39.59
C LYS A 195 2.17 -7.33 -40.44
N PHE A 196 1.12 -8.09 -40.13
CA PHE A 196 0.71 -9.33 -40.76
C PHE A 196 -0.78 -9.55 -40.44
N ASN A 197 -1.46 -10.34 -41.25
CA ASN A 197 -2.87 -10.67 -41.11
C ASN A 197 -3.06 -12.14 -40.66
N MET A 198 -4.30 -12.59 -40.50
CA MET A 198 -4.56 -13.98 -40.12
C MET A 198 -4.15 -15.00 -41.19
N SER A 199 -4.12 -14.67 -42.48
CA SER A 199 -3.58 -15.57 -43.50
C SER A 199 -2.09 -15.83 -43.27
N ASP A 200 -1.34 -14.80 -42.88
CA ASP A 200 0.07 -14.95 -42.48
C ASP A 200 0.22 -15.76 -41.18
N VAL A 201 -0.74 -15.66 -40.26
CA VAL A 201 -0.77 -16.48 -39.03
C VAL A 201 -0.98 -17.95 -39.35
N TRP A 202 -1.82 -18.24 -40.34
CA TRP A 202 -2.19 -19.59 -40.75
C TRP A 202 -1.28 -20.20 -41.81
N GLU A 203 -0.44 -19.38 -42.45
CA GLU A 203 0.36 -19.75 -43.64
C GLU A 203 -0.54 -20.31 -44.77
N GLY A 204 -1.72 -19.69 -44.94
CA GLY A 204 -2.75 -20.10 -45.88
C GLY A 204 -3.87 -19.06 -45.99
N GLN A 205 -4.74 -19.17 -47.00
CA GLN A 205 -5.81 -18.19 -47.22
C GLN A 205 -6.89 -18.30 -46.13
N CYS A 206 -6.90 -17.34 -45.20
CA CYS A 206 -7.86 -17.28 -44.10
C CYS A 206 -9.10 -16.45 -44.48
N SER A 207 -10.28 -16.89 -44.05
CA SER A 207 -11.56 -16.19 -44.30
C SER A 207 -11.72 -14.83 -43.60
N ARG A 208 -10.80 -14.48 -42.71
CA ARG A 208 -10.79 -13.20 -41.99
C ARG A 208 -9.40 -12.61 -42.02
N GLU A 209 -9.31 -11.30 -42.17
CA GLU A 209 -8.05 -10.58 -42.07
C GLU A 209 -7.60 -10.40 -40.61
N ILE A 210 -8.56 -10.14 -39.70
CA ILE A 210 -8.34 -9.93 -38.26
C ILE A 210 -9.12 -11.00 -37.48
N GLY A 211 -8.41 -11.73 -36.60
CA GLY A 211 -8.98 -12.76 -35.75
C GLY A 211 -9.73 -12.21 -34.53
N PHE A 212 -10.51 -13.06 -33.87
CA PHE A 212 -11.20 -12.72 -32.63
C PHE A 212 -10.26 -12.74 -31.41
N THR A 213 -10.75 -12.18 -30.29
CA THR A 213 -10.09 -12.34 -28.98
C THR A 213 -10.02 -13.82 -28.59
N LEU A 214 -8.85 -14.28 -28.14
CA LEU A 214 -8.66 -15.65 -27.63
C LEU A 214 -9.51 -15.90 -26.37
N ARG A 215 -10.19 -17.05 -26.35
CA ARG A 215 -11.11 -17.45 -25.29
C ARG A 215 -10.37 -17.90 -24.02
N VAL A 216 -10.82 -17.42 -22.87
CA VAL A 216 -10.39 -17.94 -21.57
C VAL A 216 -11.03 -19.31 -21.32
N GLY A 217 -10.23 -20.37 -21.21
CA GLY A 217 -10.67 -21.72 -20.83
C GLY A 217 -10.27 -22.86 -21.77
N GLY A 218 -9.64 -22.55 -22.91
CA GLY A 218 -9.09 -23.56 -23.83
C GLY A 218 -10.12 -24.53 -24.43
N ARG A 219 -11.42 -24.19 -24.38
CA ARG A 219 -12.50 -24.96 -25.02
C ARG A 219 -12.76 -24.43 -26.42
N GLY A 220 -12.84 -25.34 -27.37
CA GLY A 220 -13.15 -25.03 -28.75
C GLY A 220 -14.54 -24.49 -29.00
N SER A 221 -14.67 -23.75 -30.09
CA SER A 221 -15.96 -23.41 -30.70
C SER A 221 -16.00 -23.90 -32.15
N ASN A 222 -17.16 -24.38 -32.56
CA ASN A 222 -17.40 -24.76 -33.94
C ASN A 222 -17.52 -23.50 -34.81
N ILE A 223 -17.19 -23.60 -36.10
CA ILE A 223 -17.26 -22.45 -37.00
C ILE A 223 -18.67 -21.84 -37.11
N ASN A 224 -19.70 -22.67 -36.92
CA ASN A 224 -21.11 -22.29 -36.96
C ASN A 224 -21.64 -21.79 -35.61
N ASP A 225 -20.83 -21.80 -34.55
CA ASP A 225 -21.27 -21.30 -33.25
C ASP A 225 -21.48 -19.78 -33.32
N ARG A 226 -22.61 -19.31 -32.78
CA ARG A 226 -22.87 -17.87 -32.59
C ARG A 226 -21.79 -17.18 -31.74
N ARG A 227 -21.03 -17.94 -30.95
CA ARG A 227 -19.90 -17.49 -30.14
C ARG A 227 -18.58 -18.14 -30.59
N ASN A 228 -18.41 -18.34 -31.90
CA ASN A 228 -17.15 -18.80 -32.48
C ASN A 228 -16.04 -17.75 -32.28
N TRP A 229 -15.00 -18.10 -31.52
CA TRP A 229 -13.84 -17.22 -31.28
C TRP A 229 -12.52 -17.84 -31.76
N ASP A 230 -12.49 -19.11 -32.13
CA ASP A 230 -11.25 -19.84 -32.37
C ASP A 230 -11.23 -20.74 -33.62
N SER A 231 -12.33 -20.90 -34.35
CA SER A 231 -12.37 -21.64 -35.61
C SER A 231 -12.47 -20.73 -36.84
N TYR A 232 -11.68 -21.02 -37.87
CA TYR A 232 -11.53 -20.23 -39.09
C TYR A 232 -11.59 -21.16 -40.31
N LEU A 233 -11.97 -20.61 -41.46
CA LEU A 233 -11.83 -21.30 -42.74
C LEU A 233 -10.48 -20.92 -43.33
N VAL A 234 -9.60 -21.90 -43.55
CA VAL A 234 -8.24 -21.73 -44.06
C VAL A 234 -8.08 -22.68 -45.24
N ASP A 235 -7.82 -22.12 -46.43
CA ASP A 235 -7.74 -22.88 -47.68
C ASP A 235 -8.95 -23.78 -47.95
N GLY A 236 -10.14 -23.33 -47.54
CA GLY A 236 -11.40 -24.08 -47.68
C GLY A 236 -11.66 -25.13 -46.59
N GLU A 237 -10.76 -25.29 -45.61
CA GLU A 237 -10.93 -26.23 -44.49
C GLU A 237 -11.16 -25.51 -43.15
N VAL A 238 -11.99 -26.09 -42.29
CA VAL A 238 -12.21 -25.55 -40.94
C VAL A 238 -11.03 -25.92 -40.04
N ARG A 239 -10.27 -24.92 -39.59
CA ARG A 239 -9.15 -25.07 -38.67
C ARG A 239 -9.40 -24.31 -37.36
N GLN A 240 -8.97 -24.89 -36.26
CA GLN A 240 -9.09 -24.30 -34.92
C GLN A 240 -7.74 -23.79 -34.42
N LEU A 241 -7.71 -22.60 -33.81
CA LEU A 241 -6.49 -21.99 -33.27
C LEU A 241 -5.79 -22.90 -32.26
N MET A 242 -4.48 -23.04 -32.46
CA MET A 242 -3.57 -23.71 -31.53
C MET A 242 -2.63 -22.68 -30.88
N PRO A 243 -1.86 -23.07 -29.83
CA PRO A 243 -0.96 -22.14 -29.14
C PRO A 243 -0.02 -21.37 -30.07
N GLU A 244 0.51 -21.97 -31.14
CA GLU A 244 1.39 -21.29 -32.09
C GLU A 244 0.72 -20.10 -32.79
N GLN A 245 -0.51 -20.28 -33.29
CA GLN A 245 -1.24 -19.16 -33.89
C GLN A 245 -1.61 -18.12 -32.83
N GLY A 246 -2.04 -18.55 -31.64
CA GLY A 246 -2.38 -17.63 -30.55
C GLY A 246 -1.20 -16.78 -30.08
N LYS A 247 -0.01 -17.38 -30.00
CA LYS A 247 1.28 -16.75 -29.69
C LYS A 247 1.60 -15.65 -30.70
N LYS A 248 1.53 -15.98 -32.00
CA LYS A 248 1.75 -15.06 -33.12
C LYS A 248 0.73 -13.92 -33.12
N MET A 249 -0.57 -14.22 -32.94
CA MET A 249 -1.64 -13.21 -32.85
C MET A 249 -1.44 -12.19 -31.71
N GLN A 250 -0.75 -12.55 -30.63
CA GLN A 250 -0.52 -11.68 -29.48
C GLN A 250 0.86 -11.01 -29.46
N GLY A 251 1.72 -11.29 -30.44
CA GLY A 251 3.04 -10.66 -30.57
C GLY A 251 4.13 -11.27 -29.68
N PHE A 252 3.95 -12.52 -29.25
CA PHE A 252 5.01 -13.28 -28.58
C PHE A 252 6.03 -13.79 -29.62
N PRO A 253 7.33 -13.84 -29.29
CA PRO A 253 8.35 -14.31 -30.22
C PRO A 253 8.22 -15.81 -30.47
N ASP A 254 8.76 -16.28 -31.59
CA ASP A 254 8.73 -17.69 -31.97
C ASP A 254 9.44 -18.58 -30.94
N SER A 255 10.48 -18.06 -30.29
CA SER A 255 11.22 -18.70 -29.20
C SER A 255 10.46 -18.81 -27.88
N PHE A 256 9.26 -18.23 -27.76
CA PHE A 256 8.46 -18.33 -26.54
C PHE A 256 7.78 -19.69 -26.46
N GLU A 257 8.01 -20.40 -25.36
CA GLU A 257 7.63 -21.80 -25.18
C GLU A 257 6.61 -21.99 -24.05
N PHE A 258 5.76 -23.00 -24.19
CA PHE A 258 4.75 -23.38 -23.21
C PHE A 258 5.06 -24.76 -22.60
N PRO A 259 5.69 -24.85 -21.42
CA PRO A 259 5.99 -26.11 -20.74
C PRO A 259 4.75 -26.71 -20.04
N VAL A 260 3.59 -26.61 -20.69
CA VAL A 260 2.27 -27.01 -20.16
C VAL A 260 1.41 -27.62 -21.27
N SER A 261 0.27 -28.22 -20.92
CA SER A 261 -0.65 -28.77 -21.93
C SER A 261 -1.15 -27.69 -22.89
N LYS A 262 -1.46 -28.05 -24.14
CA LYS A 262 -2.03 -27.14 -25.15
C LYS A 262 -3.25 -26.37 -24.62
N LYS A 263 -4.10 -27.03 -23.83
CA LYS A 263 -5.29 -26.43 -23.21
C LYS A 263 -4.92 -25.33 -22.21
N GLU A 264 -3.92 -25.57 -21.35
CA GLU A 264 -3.44 -24.55 -20.41
C GLU A 264 -2.70 -23.41 -21.14
N ALA A 265 -1.93 -23.70 -22.18
CA ALA A 265 -1.30 -22.68 -23.02
C ALA A 265 -2.35 -21.74 -23.65
N MET A 266 -3.43 -22.28 -24.21
CA MET A 266 -4.54 -21.47 -24.74
C MET A 266 -5.25 -20.63 -23.67
N LYS A 267 -5.43 -21.18 -22.46
CA LYS A 267 -5.97 -20.43 -21.31
C LYS A 267 -5.05 -19.28 -20.92
N GLN A 268 -3.75 -19.51 -20.87
CA GLN A 268 -2.74 -18.50 -20.58
C GLN A 268 -2.73 -17.37 -21.62
N LEU A 269 -2.71 -17.71 -22.92
CA LEU A 269 -2.83 -16.74 -24.02
C LEU A 269 -4.14 -15.93 -23.92
N GLY A 270 -5.27 -16.57 -23.60
CA GLY A 270 -6.55 -15.89 -23.39
C GLY A 270 -6.48 -14.78 -22.33
N ASN A 271 -5.76 -15.04 -21.23
CA ASN A 271 -5.54 -14.11 -20.12
C ASN A 271 -4.36 -13.13 -20.34
N SER A 272 -3.51 -13.37 -21.33
CA SER A 272 -2.34 -12.54 -21.61
C SER A 272 -2.69 -11.18 -22.24
N VAL A 273 -1.69 -10.33 -22.43
CA VAL A 273 -1.81 -9.02 -23.09
C VAL A 273 -1.30 -9.07 -24.52
N ALA A 274 -1.66 -8.07 -25.35
CA ALA A 274 -1.09 -7.94 -26.69
C ALA A 274 0.26 -7.22 -26.58
N VAL A 275 1.36 -7.95 -26.79
CA VAL A 275 2.72 -7.50 -26.44
C VAL A 275 3.09 -6.22 -27.19
N ASP A 276 2.77 -6.14 -28.49
CA ASP A 276 3.06 -4.95 -29.30
C ASP A 276 2.27 -3.71 -28.85
N ALA A 277 1.02 -3.88 -28.44
CA ALA A 277 0.23 -2.76 -27.92
C ALA A 277 0.82 -2.24 -26.59
N ILE A 278 1.24 -3.14 -25.69
CA ILE A 278 1.96 -2.76 -24.46
C ILE A 278 3.28 -2.08 -24.80
N ARG A 279 4.06 -2.63 -25.73
CA ARG A 279 5.36 -2.09 -26.13
C ARG A 279 5.24 -0.67 -26.69
N GLU A 280 4.28 -0.43 -27.58
CA GLU A 280 4.09 0.90 -28.17
C GLU A 280 3.57 1.92 -27.14
N CYS A 281 2.62 1.54 -26.28
CA CYS A 281 2.16 2.42 -25.21
C CYS A 281 3.27 2.67 -24.17
N GLY A 282 4.08 1.65 -23.88
CA GLY A 282 5.26 1.74 -23.02
C GLY A 282 6.33 2.68 -23.59
N LYS A 283 6.55 2.71 -24.90
CA LYS A 283 7.41 3.71 -25.56
C LYS A 283 6.89 5.13 -25.35
N SER A 284 5.59 5.38 -25.58
CA SER A 284 5.00 6.69 -25.32
C SER A 284 5.13 7.09 -23.84
N LEU A 285 4.90 6.14 -22.92
CA LEU A 285 5.06 6.34 -21.49
C LEU A 285 6.51 6.75 -21.15
N LEU A 286 7.50 6.01 -21.65
CA LEU A 286 8.92 6.31 -21.43
C LEU A 286 9.34 7.64 -22.05
N ASN A 287 8.84 7.97 -23.25
CA ASN A 287 9.09 9.26 -23.88
C ASN A 287 8.55 10.41 -23.02
N HIS A 288 7.34 10.26 -22.48
CA HIS A 288 6.74 11.25 -21.60
C HIS A 288 7.48 11.36 -20.26
N LEU A 289 7.88 10.24 -19.66
CA LEU A 289 8.76 10.24 -18.49
C LEU A 289 10.07 10.99 -18.75
N ASN A 290 10.71 10.77 -19.90
CA ASN A 290 11.92 11.50 -20.26
C ASN A 290 11.65 13.02 -20.38
N ILE A 291 10.49 13.44 -20.91
CA ILE A 291 10.12 14.87 -20.96
C ILE A 291 9.96 15.44 -19.54
N ILE A 292 9.25 14.71 -18.67
CA ILE A 292 9.09 15.08 -17.26
C ILE A 292 10.47 15.23 -16.60
N GLU A 293 11.37 14.27 -16.78
CA GLU A 293 12.72 14.29 -16.20
C GLU A 293 13.66 15.34 -16.81
N LEU A 294 13.50 15.70 -18.09
CA LEU A 294 14.33 16.72 -18.73
C LEU A 294 13.93 18.15 -18.34
N GLN A 295 12.65 18.37 -18.02
CA GLN A 295 12.13 19.69 -17.65
C GLN A 295 11.97 19.89 -16.15
N SER A 296 11.91 18.81 -15.37
CA SER A 296 12.13 18.86 -13.92
C SER A 296 13.63 18.72 -13.65
N LEU A 297 14.26 19.77 -13.10
CA LEU A 297 15.60 19.64 -12.51
C LEU A 297 15.50 18.63 -11.36
N ASP A 298 15.78 17.36 -11.67
CA ASP A 298 15.35 16.18 -10.91
C ASP A 298 13.82 16.07 -10.74
N MET A 299 13.26 14.87 -10.87
CA MET A 299 11.90 14.63 -10.38
C MET A 299 11.84 15.07 -8.92
N LYS A 300 10.99 16.06 -8.68
CA LYS A 300 10.81 16.71 -7.38
C LYS A 300 10.75 15.67 -6.26
N LYS A 301 11.70 15.70 -5.32
CA LYS A 301 11.71 14.80 -4.15
C LYS A 301 10.70 15.31 -3.13
N THR A 302 9.43 15.26 -3.51
CA THR A 302 8.31 15.70 -2.67
C THR A 302 8.21 14.83 -1.42
N LYS A 303 7.83 15.45 -0.30
CA LYS A 303 7.61 14.78 0.99
C LYS A 303 6.20 15.08 1.47
N ASN A 304 5.61 14.13 2.19
CA ASN A 304 4.37 14.36 2.90
C ASN A 304 4.62 15.17 4.19
N LYS A 305 3.56 15.66 4.83
CA LYS A 305 3.68 16.47 6.06
C LYS A 305 4.40 15.77 7.21
N GLY A 306 4.23 14.46 7.35
CA GLY A 306 4.92 13.66 8.37
C GLY A 306 6.42 13.69 8.15
N GLU A 307 6.86 13.39 6.93
CA GLU A 307 8.28 13.42 6.54
C GLU A 307 8.90 14.81 6.71
N TRP A 308 8.17 15.88 6.37
CA TRP A 308 8.64 17.24 6.65
C TRP A 308 8.70 17.55 8.15
N THR A 309 7.80 16.99 8.95
CA THR A 309 7.84 17.17 10.41
C THR A 309 9.02 16.42 11.04
N GLU A 310 9.43 15.29 10.47
CA GLU A 310 10.65 14.59 10.89
C GLU A 310 11.89 15.49 10.68
N ILE A 311 11.99 16.16 9.52
CA ILE A 311 13.07 17.12 9.23
C ILE A 311 12.99 18.33 10.17
N TYR A 312 11.80 18.90 10.35
CA TYR A 312 11.58 19.99 11.29
C TYR A 312 12.08 19.63 12.69
N SER A 313 11.73 18.44 13.16
CA SER A 313 12.15 17.96 14.47
C SER A 313 13.65 17.79 14.58
N PHE A 314 14.25 17.21 13.56
CA PHE A 314 15.69 17.02 13.48
C PHE A 314 16.45 18.36 13.57
N PHE A 315 16.01 19.37 12.83
CA PHE A 315 16.60 20.71 12.88
C PHE A 315 16.33 21.42 14.20
N LYS A 316 15.12 21.31 14.74
CA LYS A 316 14.77 21.94 16.00
C LYS A 316 15.58 21.39 17.17
N VAL A 317 15.87 20.09 17.20
CA VAL A 317 16.79 19.52 18.21
C VAL A 317 18.22 20.05 18.06
N ILE A 318 18.72 20.22 16.83
CA ILE A 318 20.04 20.85 16.59
C ILE A 318 20.07 22.29 17.11
N ASN A 319 19.02 23.06 16.83
CA ASN A 319 18.91 24.46 17.26
C ASN A 319 18.77 24.59 18.78
N ASP A 320 17.87 23.82 19.38
CA ASP A 320 17.52 23.95 20.79
C ASP A 320 18.55 23.24 21.69
N LYS A 321 19.25 22.22 21.18
CA LYS A 321 20.20 21.35 21.89
C LYS A 321 19.62 20.66 23.13
N LYS A 322 18.31 20.70 23.25
CA LYS A 322 17.54 20.11 24.34
C LYS A 322 16.23 19.56 23.82
N LEU A 323 15.70 18.61 24.56
CA LEU A 323 14.39 18.02 24.30
C LEU A 323 13.56 18.11 25.56
N THR A 324 12.56 19.00 25.55
CA THR A 324 11.67 19.26 26.68
C THR A 324 10.72 18.09 26.92
N LEU A 325 10.49 17.72 28.17
CA LEU A 325 9.59 16.65 28.57
C LEU A 325 8.15 17.15 28.74
N SER A 326 7.22 16.30 28.32
CA SER A 326 5.77 16.52 28.42
C SER A 326 5.18 15.90 29.67
N ASP A 327 4.14 16.51 30.23
CA ASP A 327 3.17 15.81 31.08
C ASP A 327 2.09 15.11 30.22
N LYS A 328 1.15 14.45 30.88
CA LYS A 328 0.05 13.73 30.22
C LYS A 328 -0.90 14.63 29.41
N ASP A 329 -0.92 15.93 29.68
CA ASP A 329 -1.81 16.93 29.09
C ASP A 329 -1.12 17.71 27.94
N LEU A 330 0.06 17.25 27.48
CA LEU A 330 0.90 17.94 26.50
C LEU A 330 1.36 19.33 26.94
N ASN A 331 1.58 19.53 28.24
CA ASN A 331 2.21 20.73 28.77
C ASN A 331 3.70 20.52 29.01
N ASN A 332 4.42 21.63 28.91
CA ASN A 332 5.84 21.71 29.19
C ASN A 332 6.11 21.60 30.70
N THR A 333 6.83 20.54 31.11
CA THR A 333 7.14 20.27 32.53
C THR A 333 8.32 21.08 33.07
N GLN A 334 8.96 21.93 32.25
CA GLN A 334 10.26 22.57 32.49
C GLN A 334 11.46 21.60 32.59
N ASN A 335 11.21 20.28 32.70
CA ASN A 335 12.25 19.27 32.62
C ASN A 335 12.65 19.03 31.16
N TYR A 336 13.93 18.74 30.92
CA TYR A 336 14.44 18.50 29.58
C TYR A 336 15.64 17.55 29.61
N PHE A 337 15.84 16.84 28.50
CA PHE A 337 17.13 16.23 28.19
C PHE A 337 18.03 17.24 27.49
N SER A 338 19.27 17.36 27.95
CA SER A 338 20.33 17.96 27.14
C SER A 338 20.73 16.96 26.06
N VAL A 339 20.90 17.43 24.83
CA VAL A 339 21.20 16.58 23.67
C VAL A 339 22.62 16.86 23.21
N SER A 340 23.45 15.82 23.15
CA SER A 340 24.85 15.92 22.70
C SER A 340 25.07 15.34 21.31
N LYS A 341 24.14 14.53 20.81
CA LYS A 341 24.18 13.94 19.47
C LYS A 341 22.80 13.80 18.86
N VAL A 342 22.69 14.04 17.56
CA VAL A 342 21.49 13.84 16.75
C VAL A 342 21.82 12.99 15.52
N SER A 343 21.00 11.98 15.24
CA SER A 343 21.14 11.07 14.09
C SER A 343 19.77 10.49 13.70
N THR A 344 19.70 9.69 12.64
CA THR A 344 18.61 8.73 12.38
C THR A 344 19.18 7.33 12.16
N LEU A 345 18.34 6.30 12.08
CA LEU A 345 18.76 4.92 11.81
C LEU A 345 19.32 4.72 10.38
N ASN A 346 18.92 5.56 9.44
CA ASN A 346 19.27 5.43 8.02
C ASN A 346 20.39 6.39 7.59
N LEU A 347 20.83 7.27 8.49
CA LEU A 347 21.96 8.18 8.28
C LEU A 347 23.30 7.47 8.50
N ASP A 348 24.26 7.71 7.61
CA ASP A 348 25.64 7.24 7.72
C ASP A 348 26.52 8.18 8.58
N LYS A 349 25.95 9.28 9.07
CA LYS A 349 26.61 10.32 9.84
C LYS A 349 25.88 10.61 11.14
N ASP A 350 26.65 10.99 12.16
CA ASP A 350 26.19 11.54 13.42
C ASP A 350 26.48 13.05 13.47
N ILE A 351 25.58 13.82 14.08
CA ILE A 351 25.79 15.25 14.34
C ILE A 351 26.03 15.42 15.83
N ILE A 352 27.25 15.75 16.19
CA ILE A 352 27.69 16.00 17.55
C ILE A 352 27.48 17.49 17.84
N LEU A 353 26.63 17.77 18.82
CA LEU A 353 26.29 19.13 19.25
C LEU A 353 27.35 19.64 20.23
N THR A 354 27.65 20.93 20.16
CA THR A 354 28.52 21.62 21.12
C THR A 354 27.75 22.72 21.85
N ASP A 355 28.34 23.30 22.89
CA ASP A 355 27.74 24.44 23.59
C ASP A 355 27.64 25.70 22.71
N THR A 356 28.39 25.75 21.61
CA THR A 356 28.41 26.86 20.63
C THR A 356 27.56 26.55 19.39
N ASP A 357 27.37 27.53 18.49
CA ASP A 357 26.65 27.32 17.22
C ASP A 357 27.41 26.41 16.22
N LEU A 358 28.52 25.80 16.63
CA LEU A 358 29.30 24.87 15.84
C LEU A 358 28.89 23.44 16.15
N VAL A 359 28.72 22.63 15.12
CA VAL A 359 28.46 21.17 15.22
C VAL A 359 29.53 20.39 14.47
N PHE A 360 29.77 19.15 14.88
CA PHE A 360 30.63 18.22 14.15
C PHE A 360 29.79 17.14 13.48
N ILE A 361 29.99 16.99 12.17
CA ILE A 361 29.35 15.97 11.35
C ILE A 361 30.36 14.84 11.21
N GLU A 362 30.13 13.73 11.91
CA GLU A 362 31.01 12.58 11.96
C GLU A 362 30.45 11.43 11.11
N ASN A 363 31.23 10.90 10.16
CA ASN A 363 30.86 9.67 9.48
C ASN A 363 30.98 8.46 10.42
N LYS A 364 29.91 7.65 10.53
CA LYS A 364 29.82 6.55 11.50
C LYS A 364 30.90 5.50 11.33
N ILE A 365 31.38 5.27 10.10
CA ILE A 365 32.35 4.22 9.75
C ILE A 365 33.77 4.77 9.80
N THR A 366 34.04 5.83 9.01
CA THR A 366 35.40 6.37 8.82
C THR A 366 35.85 7.26 9.97
N LYS A 367 34.91 7.72 10.81
CA LYS A 367 35.14 8.67 11.91
C LYS A 367 35.71 10.02 11.46
N GLN A 368 35.67 10.32 10.16
CA GLN A 368 36.00 11.64 9.63
C GLN A 368 34.98 12.67 10.10
N ARG A 369 35.45 13.87 10.46
CA ARG A 369 34.63 14.97 10.97
C ARG A 369 34.71 16.20 10.07
N LYS A 370 33.54 16.79 9.78
CA LYS A 370 33.41 18.15 9.21
C LYS A 370 32.79 19.05 10.26
N GLN A 371 33.35 20.24 10.46
CA GLN A 371 32.76 21.25 11.33
C GLN A 371 31.84 22.16 10.51
N VAL A 372 30.66 22.48 11.06
CA VAL A 372 29.67 23.35 10.41
C VAL A 372 29.12 24.34 11.44
N ASN A 373 28.97 25.61 11.05
CA ASN A 373 28.25 26.60 11.85
C ASN A 373 26.78 26.55 11.46
N VAL A 374 25.91 26.22 12.42
CA VAL A 374 24.47 26.02 12.14
C VAL A 374 23.64 27.28 12.34
N ARG A 375 24.19 28.36 12.90
CA ARG A 375 23.41 29.58 13.22
C ARG A 375 22.71 30.18 12.01
N GLU A 376 23.39 30.21 10.87
CA GLU A 376 22.88 30.78 9.62
C GLU A 376 22.03 29.77 8.84
N LEU A 377 22.15 28.47 9.16
CA LEU A 377 21.45 27.38 8.48
C LEU A 377 20.14 27.01 9.17
N ILE A 378 20.13 27.02 10.50
CA ILE A 378 19.00 26.63 11.33
C ILE A 378 18.87 27.67 12.43
N ASN A 379 17.79 28.45 12.36
CA ASN A 379 17.42 29.42 13.38
C ASN A 379 15.90 29.45 13.56
N LYS A 380 15.43 30.26 14.51
CA LYS A 380 14.01 30.36 14.85
C LYS A 380 13.14 30.77 13.67
N ASP A 381 13.61 31.69 12.83
CA ASP A 381 12.83 32.21 11.69
C ASP A 381 12.67 31.12 10.62
N ILE A 382 13.75 30.40 10.30
CA ILE A 382 13.73 29.26 9.37
C ILE A 382 12.81 28.15 9.88
N LEU A 383 12.86 27.83 11.19
CA LEU A 383 11.99 26.82 11.78
C LEU A 383 10.52 27.26 11.76
N GLN A 384 10.23 28.53 12.03
CA GLN A 384 8.86 29.05 11.94
C GLN A 384 8.31 28.99 10.52
N ASP A 385 9.12 29.38 9.52
CA ASP A 385 8.75 29.29 8.12
C ASP A 385 8.52 27.83 7.69
N LEU A 386 9.42 26.91 8.04
CA LEU A 386 9.26 25.47 7.78
C LEU A 386 7.95 24.94 8.37
N SER A 387 7.66 25.23 9.64
CA SER A 387 6.40 24.86 10.29
C SER A 387 5.18 25.42 9.55
N HIS A 388 5.25 26.68 9.10
CA HIS A 388 4.19 27.33 8.34
C HIS A 388 3.94 26.65 6.99
N GLN A 389 5.00 26.38 6.23
CA GLN A 389 4.92 25.69 4.94
C GLN A 389 4.35 24.28 5.08
N ILE A 390 4.70 23.55 6.14
CA ILE A 390 4.15 22.21 6.42
C ILE A 390 2.63 22.27 6.62
N LYS A 391 2.13 23.30 7.32
CA LYS A 391 0.69 23.48 7.57
C LYS A 391 -0.07 23.82 6.30
N GLN A 392 0.46 24.73 5.48
CA GLN A 392 -0.27 25.27 4.33
C GLN A 392 -0.37 24.30 3.16
N ASN A 393 0.68 23.53 2.89
CA ASN A 393 0.70 22.63 1.74
C ASN A 393 -0.24 21.43 1.93
N LYS A 394 -0.64 20.79 0.82
CA LYS A 394 -1.48 19.58 0.78
C LYS A 394 -0.76 18.48 0.01
N GLY A 395 -1.09 17.22 0.29
CA GLY A 395 -0.46 16.07 -0.36
C GLY A 395 1.05 16.00 -0.09
N THR A 396 1.82 15.67 -1.12
CA THR A 396 3.29 15.71 -1.11
C THR A 396 3.78 17.00 -1.76
N PHE A 397 4.79 17.66 -1.18
CA PHE A 397 5.28 18.97 -1.63
C PHE A 397 6.78 19.15 -1.35
N GLU A 398 7.34 20.24 -1.86
CA GLU A 398 8.74 20.64 -1.68
C GLU A 398 8.87 21.93 -0.88
N ILE A 399 10.04 22.09 -0.25
CA ILE A 399 10.48 23.30 0.42
C ILE A 399 11.94 23.53 0.01
N ASP A 400 12.16 24.41 -0.97
CA ASP A 400 13.46 24.55 -1.66
C ASP A 400 14.59 25.01 -0.72
N ASP A 401 14.29 25.92 0.22
CA ASP A 401 15.28 26.48 1.16
C ASP A 401 15.88 25.41 2.10
N ILE A 402 15.19 24.29 2.30
CA ILE A 402 15.63 23.21 3.19
C ILE A 402 16.66 22.29 2.51
N VAL A 403 16.65 22.19 1.18
CA VAL A 403 17.57 21.33 0.44
C VAL A 403 19.02 21.79 0.61
N ALA A 404 19.26 23.11 0.64
CA ALA A 404 20.59 23.68 0.88
C ALA A 404 21.13 23.31 2.27
N ILE A 405 20.29 23.42 3.30
CA ILE A 405 20.63 23.06 4.69
C ILE A 405 20.95 21.57 4.78
N GLN A 406 20.14 20.72 4.15
CA GLN A 406 20.36 19.28 4.08
C GLN A 406 21.71 18.93 3.42
N ASN A 407 22.05 19.58 2.31
CA ASN A 407 23.32 19.37 1.63
C ASN A 407 24.52 19.82 2.47
N GLU A 408 24.42 20.98 3.14
CA GLU A 408 25.51 21.51 3.95
C GLU A 408 25.82 20.63 5.17
N LEU A 409 24.76 20.12 5.80
CA LEU A 409 24.86 19.11 6.85
C LEU A 409 25.20 17.71 6.30
N GLY A 410 25.19 17.52 4.98
CA GLY A 410 25.42 16.22 4.34
C GLY A 410 24.37 15.18 4.75
N ILE A 411 23.15 15.64 5.01
CA ILE A 411 21.99 14.86 5.45
C ILE A 411 20.98 14.82 4.31
N SER A 412 20.98 13.74 3.55
CA SER A 412 19.78 13.38 2.82
C SER A 412 18.94 12.51 3.76
N ILE A 413 18.02 13.10 4.54
CA ILE A 413 17.00 12.30 5.24
C ILE A 413 16.16 11.64 4.14
N ILE A 414 16.60 10.45 3.72
CA ILE A 414 15.97 9.61 2.74
C ILE A 414 15.39 8.45 3.53
N LYS A 415 14.06 8.33 3.46
CA LYS A 415 13.21 7.34 4.14
C LYS A 415 13.27 7.41 5.68
N GLY A 416 12.22 7.99 6.27
CA GLY A 416 11.78 7.60 7.61
C GLY A 416 11.36 6.13 7.58
N GLY A 417 12.02 5.31 8.39
CA GLY A 417 11.63 3.94 8.74
C GLY A 417 11.61 2.86 7.64
N ARG A 418 12.39 1.78 7.81
CA ARG A 418 11.96 0.46 7.31
C ARG A 418 10.65 0.06 8.02
N SER A 419 9.85 -0.86 7.46
CA SER A 419 8.54 -1.32 8.01
C SER A 419 8.57 -1.86 9.45
N ASN A 420 9.75 -2.01 10.03
CA ASN A 420 10.01 -2.50 11.39
C ASN A 420 10.69 -1.47 12.31
N GLN A 421 10.78 -0.19 11.90
CA GLN A 421 11.40 0.88 12.69
C GLN A 421 10.32 1.80 13.29
N LYS A 422 10.45 2.13 14.58
CA LYS A 422 9.58 3.07 15.30
C LYS A 422 10.28 4.40 15.65
N SER A 423 11.60 4.45 15.45
CA SER A 423 12.41 5.62 15.74
C SER A 423 12.74 6.35 14.46
N ASP A 424 12.29 7.60 14.39
CA ASP A 424 12.54 8.51 13.29
C ASP A 424 13.82 9.32 13.53
N ILE A 425 14.11 9.60 14.81
CA ILE A 425 15.33 10.28 15.27
C ILE A 425 16.01 9.46 16.39
N VAL A 426 17.33 9.57 16.47
CA VAL A 426 18.17 8.88 17.45
C VAL A 426 19.05 9.92 18.13
N LEU A 427 19.03 9.96 19.46
CA LEU A 427 19.64 11.01 20.27
C LEU A 427 20.61 10.42 21.32
N ASP A 428 21.68 11.16 21.62
CA ASP A 428 22.39 10.99 22.90
C ASP A 428 21.87 12.06 23.86
N ILE A 429 21.33 11.61 24.99
CA ILE A 429 20.59 12.43 25.93
C ILE A 429 21.18 12.34 27.33
N SER A 430 21.14 13.46 28.05
CA SER A 430 21.52 13.51 29.47
C SER A 430 20.62 14.43 30.28
N GLN A 431 20.32 14.03 31.52
CA GLN A 431 19.61 14.83 32.51
C GLN A 431 20.14 14.45 33.90
N ASP A 432 20.69 15.39 34.66
CA ASP A 432 21.31 15.14 35.96
C ASP A 432 22.34 13.98 35.91
N ASN A 433 22.09 12.88 36.63
CA ASN A 433 22.93 11.68 36.65
C ASN A 433 22.51 10.62 35.60
N PHE A 434 21.49 10.90 34.78
CA PHE A 434 21.02 10.03 33.72
C PHE A 434 21.72 10.39 32.42
N CYS A 435 22.42 9.43 31.81
CA CYS A 435 23.02 9.57 30.49
C CYS A 435 22.72 8.32 29.66
N LYS A 436 22.22 8.52 28.45
CA LYS A 436 21.89 7.46 27.51
C LYS A 436 22.37 7.83 26.12
N THR A 437 22.75 6.81 25.36
CA THR A 437 23.26 6.95 24.00
C THR A 437 22.44 6.12 23.04
N ASN A 438 22.27 6.62 21.82
CA ASN A 438 21.48 6.03 20.76
C ASN A 438 20.02 5.76 21.14
N GLU A 439 19.42 6.66 21.89
CA GLU A 439 18.02 6.57 22.28
C GLU A 439 17.13 6.95 21.11
N GLY A 440 16.27 6.02 20.68
CA GLY A 440 15.36 6.22 19.56
C GLY A 440 14.07 6.92 19.99
N PHE A 441 13.60 7.86 19.16
CA PHE A 441 12.33 8.55 19.33
C PHE A 441 11.51 8.50 18.04
N GLY A 442 10.24 8.12 18.14
CA GLY A 442 9.26 8.31 17.07
C GLY A 442 8.72 9.74 17.06
N ILE A 443 8.19 10.21 15.93
CA ILE A 443 7.67 11.57 15.78
C ILE A 443 6.16 11.53 15.50
N LYS A 444 5.39 12.33 16.25
CA LYS A 444 3.95 12.54 16.07
C LYS A 444 3.68 14.00 15.77
N SER A 445 3.17 14.27 14.57
CA SER A 445 2.97 15.63 14.06
C SER A 445 1.52 16.08 14.19
N TYR A 446 1.32 17.25 14.79
CA TYR A 446 0.08 18.03 14.75
C TYR A 446 0.16 19.23 13.78
N LEU A 447 1.25 19.37 13.02
CA LEU A 447 1.35 20.37 11.94
C LEU A 447 0.49 20.01 10.71
N GLY A 448 0.00 18.77 10.64
CA GLY A 448 -0.84 18.25 9.56
C GLY A 448 -2.19 17.71 10.04
N SER A 449 -2.69 16.70 9.34
CA SER A 449 -3.81 15.89 9.86
C SER A 449 -3.38 15.19 11.15
N LYS A 450 -4.33 14.99 12.07
CA LYS A 450 -4.09 14.30 13.34
C LYS A 450 -3.30 13.00 13.14
N PRO A 451 -2.25 12.77 13.94
CA PRO A 451 -1.41 11.59 13.76
C PRO A 451 -2.22 10.31 14.01
N THR A 452 -1.79 9.23 13.38
CA THR A 452 -2.37 7.90 13.57
C THR A 452 -1.43 7.05 14.43
N LEU A 453 -1.97 6.41 15.47
CA LEU A 453 -1.23 5.47 16.30
C LEU A 453 -1.18 4.09 15.62
N LEU A 454 -2.33 3.62 15.12
CA LEU A 454 -2.46 2.38 14.36
C LEU A 454 -3.29 2.61 13.10
N ASN A 455 -2.64 2.47 11.94
CA ASN A 455 -3.29 2.62 10.64
C ASN A 455 -4.20 1.43 10.32
N ALA A 456 -5.33 1.74 9.67
CA ALA A 456 -6.22 0.75 9.10
C ALA A 456 -5.52 -0.02 7.97
N SER A 457 -5.66 -1.33 7.95
CA SER A 457 -5.19 -2.19 6.87
C SER A 457 -5.95 -3.51 6.88
N GLY A 458 -5.76 -4.37 5.87
CA GLY A 458 -6.26 -5.75 5.96
C GLY A 458 -5.70 -6.51 7.19
N LYS A 459 -4.58 -6.07 7.75
CA LYS A 459 -3.92 -6.69 8.91
C LYS A 459 -4.58 -6.32 10.26
N THR A 460 -5.52 -5.38 10.26
CA THR A 460 -6.21 -4.89 11.47
C THR A 460 -7.70 -5.25 11.51
N ASN A 461 -8.10 -6.29 10.75
CA ASN A 461 -9.48 -6.78 10.72
C ASN A 461 -9.78 -7.76 11.87
N PHE A 462 -10.89 -7.54 12.55
CA PHE A 462 -11.47 -8.38 13.60
C PHE A 462 -12.74 -9.04 13.05
N ILE A 463 -12.85 -10.35 13.26
CA ILE A 463 -13.92 -11.19 12.73
C ILE A 463 -14.85 -11.59 13.86
N PHE A 464 -16.14 -11.37 13.64
CA PHE A 464 -17.22 -11.72 14.55
C PHE A 464 -18.15 -12.73 13.90
N LYS A 465 -18.49 -13.81 14.60
CA LYS A 465 -19.60 -14.67 14.24
C LYS A 465 -20.91 -13.97 14.61
N VAL A 466 -21.88 -13.99 13.71
CA VAL A 466 -23.22 -13.43 13.94
C VAL A 466 -24.20 -14.57 14.16
N GLY A 467 -24.62 -14.77 15.40
CA GLY A 467 -25.65 -15.74 15.78
C GLY A 467 -27.05 -15.14 15.71
N ASN A 468 -28.07 -16.01 15.83
CA ASN A 468 -29.48 -15.64 15.91
C ASN A 468 -29.99 -14.75 14.75
N LEU A 469 -29.42 -14.93 13.55
CA LEU A 469 -29.79 -14.17 12.35
C LEU A 469 -30.09 -15.13 11.19
N SER A 470 -31.18 -14.89 10.45
CA SER A 470 -31.56 -15.71 9.31
C SER A 470 -30.68 -15.43 8.08
N LYS A 471 -30.32 -16.48 7.36
CA LYS A 471 -29.56 -16.38 6.10
C LYS A 471 -30.33 -15.61 5.01
N GLY A 472 -31.66 -15.59 5.08
CA GLY A 472 -32.51 -14.85 4.16
C GLY A 472 -32.35 -13.33 4.24
N ASP A 473 -31.87 -12.82 5.37
CA ASP A 473 -31.72 -11.38 5.61
C ASP A 473 -30.40 -10.80 5.09
N LEU A 474 -29.48 -11.64 4.61
CA LEU A 474 -28.14 -11.24 4.19
C LEU A 474 -28.14 -10.13 3.14
N ASP A 475 -28.91 -10.31 2.05
CA ASP A 475 -28.94 -9.33 0.96
C ASP A 475 -29.61 -8.02 1.42
N ASN A 476 -30.66 -8.13 2.23
CA ASN A 476 -31.38 -6.98 2.81
C ASN A 476 -30.47 -6.16 3.74
N ILE A 477 -29.71 -6.82 4.61
CA ILE A 477 -28.76 -6.16 5.52
C ILE A 477 -27.59 -5.55 4.74
N ASN A 478 -26.99 -6.29 3.81
CA ASN A 478 -25.85 -5.80 3.04
C ASN A 478 -26.20 -4.64 2.10
N SER A 479 -27.47 -4.52 1.67
CA SER A 479 -27.97 -3.39 0.87
C SER A 479 -28.02 -2.06 1.63
N THR A 480 -27.96 -2.09 2.96
CA THR A 480 -27.97 -0.88 3.79
C THR A 480 -26.76 0.00 3.50
N LYS A 481 -26.96 1.32 3.40
CA LYS A 481 -25.96 2.28 2.91
C LYS A 481 -24.76 2.43 3.85
N THR A 482 -24.99 2.75 5.12
CA THR A 482 -23.90 3.02 6.07
C THR A 482 -23.55 1.79 6.90
N LEU A 483 -22.31 1.75 7.39
CA LEU A 483 -21.86 0.68 8.29
C LEU A 483 -22.66 0.65 9.60
N LYS A 484 -22.98 1.81 10.17
CA LYS A 484 -23.76 1.92 11.41
C LYS A 484 -25.14 1.32 11.23
N ASP A 485 -25.85 1.77 10.20
CA ASP A 485 -27.22 1.31 9.94
C ASP A 485 -27.24 -0.19 9.66
N ARG A 486 -26.17 -0.73 9.05
CA ARG A 486 -26.03 -2.16 8.81
C ARG A 486 -25.87 -2.94 10.12
N LEU A 487 -25.04 -2.46 11.04
CA LEU A 487 -24.88 -3.07 12.37
C LEU A 487 -26.16 -3.00 13.19
N ASN A 488 -26.81 -1.84 13.23
CA ASN A 488 -28.09 -1.67 13.92
C ASN A 488 -29.15 -2.62 13.36
N LYS A 489 -29.22 -2.74 12.02
CA LYS A 489 -30.14 -3.68 11.38
C LYS A 489 -29.83 -5.14 11.72
N ILE A 490 -28.56 -5.53 11.88
CA ILE A 490 -28.24 -6.88 12.36
C ILE A 490 -28.83 -7.09 13.76
N ILE A 491 -28.67 -6.13 14.66
CA ILE A 491 -29.17 -6.20 16.04
C ILE A 491 -30.71 -6.18 16.08
N GLU A 492 -31.36 -5.33 15.29
CA GLU A 492 -32.82 -5.25 15.17
C GLU A 492 -33.45 -6.56 14.69
N PHE A 493 -32.74 -7.28 13.82
CA PHE A 493 -33.15 -8.62 13.35
C PHE A 493 -32.79 -9.74 14.35
N GLY A 494 -32.36 -9.38 15.57
CA GLY A 494 -32.03 -10.30 16.66
C GLY A 494 -30.61 -10.86 16.61
N GLY A 495 -29.77 -10.38 15.68
CA GLY A 495 -28.40 -10.85 15.51
C GLY A 495 -27.49 -10.51 16.69
N ILE A 496 -26.70 -11.49 17.13
CA ILE A 496 -25.76 -11.34 18.25
C ILE A 496 -24.35 -11.56 17.73
N PHE A 497 -23.43 -10.64 18.05
CA PHE A 497 -22.03 -10.73 17.66
C PHE A 497 -21.23 -11.49 18.72
N TYR A 498 -20.45 -12.47 18.28
CA TYR A 498 -19.49 -13.20 19.08
C TYR A 498 -18.11 -13.01 18.45
N PHE A 499 -17.13 -12.52 19.20
CA PHE A 499 -15.77 -12.45 18.68
C PHE A 499 -15.30 -13.85 18.27
N HIS A 500 -14.79 -13.98 17.05
CA HIS A 500 -14.34 -15.26 16.50
C HIS A 500 -12.81 -15.30 16.46
N GLN A 501 -12.19 -14.34 15.77
CA GLN A 501 -10.73 -14.24 15.66
C GLN A 501 -10.31 -12.90 15.04
N ILE A 502 -9.02 -12.61 15.04
CA ILE A 502 -8.42 -11.55 14.23
C ILE A 502 -7.96 -12.15 12.90
N GLU A 503 -8.22 -11.47 11.78
CA GLU A 503 -7.91 -11.97 10.44
C GLU A 503 -6.41 -12.24 10.24
N GLN A 504 -5.56 -11.38 10.80
CA GLN A 504 -4.11 -11.51 10.71
C GLN A 504 -3.53 -12.20 11.95
N GLU A 505 -2.90 -13.36 11.75
CA GLU A 505 -2.30 -14.14 12.84
C GLU A 505 -1.24 -13.37 13.64
N THR A 506 -0.41 -12.55 12.98
CA THR A 506 0.62 -11.74 13.65
C THR A 506 0.02 -10.69 14.57
N MET A 507 -1.08 -10.04 14.17
CA MET A 507 -1.82 -9.10 15.01
C MET A 507 -2.37 -9.82 16.25
N SER A 508 -2.98 -11.00 16.05
CA SER A 508 -3.50 -11.83 17.14
C SER A 508 -2.41 -12.27 18.13
N TYR A 509 -1.27 -12.73 17.61
CA TYR A 509 -0.11 -13.12 18.39
C TYR A 509 0.44 -11.95 19.22
N ASN A 510 0.61 -10.78 18.60
CA ASN A 510 1.18 -9.63 19.28
C ASN A 510 0.27 -9.09 20.40
N LEU A 511 -1.06 -9.12 20.21
CA LEU A 511 -1.99 -8.76 21.29
C LEU A 511 -1.87 -9.74 22.46
N ARG A 512 -1.75 -11.04 22.18
CA ARG A 512 -1.56 -12.08 23.21
C ARG A 512 -0.24 -11.97 23.98
N ILE A 513 0.80 -11.37 23.40
CA ILE A 513 2.04 -11.06 24.14
C ILE A 513 1.77 -10.04 25.24
N ILE A 514 0.91 -9.05 24.97
CA ILE A 514 0.58 -8.00 25.94
C ILE A 514 -0.27 -8.59 27.07
N ASP A 515 -1.34 -9.29 26.69
CA ASP A 515 -2.22 -10.01 27.61
C ASP A 515 -3.00 -11.06 26.83
N SER A 516 -3.20 -12.26 27.41
CA SER A 516 -3.86 -13.37 26.72
C SER A 516 -5.29 -13.05 26.28
N MET A 517 -6.00 -12.17 27.00
CA MET A 517 -7.37 -11.73 26.72
C MET A 517 -7.43 -10.45 25.89
N MET A 518 -6.30 -9.80 25.60
CA MET A 518 -6.26 -8.56 24.82
C MET A 518 -6.98 -8.63 23.46
N PRO A 519 -6.92 -9.74 22.68
CA PRO A 519 -7.71 -9.85 21.45
C PRO A 519 -9.21 -9.66 21.67
N GLU A 520 -9.76 -10.27 22.73
CA GLU A 520 -11.19 -10.19 23.08
C GLU A 520 -11.52 -8.78 23.56
N THR A 521 -10.72 -8.22 24.48
CA THR A 521 -10.92 -6.86 25.01
C THR A 521 -10.99 -5.82 23.88
N VAL A 522 -10.00 -5.85 22.97
CA VAL A 522 -9.98 -4.92 21.82
C VAL A 522 -11.13 -5.18 20.86
N ALA A 523 -11.53 -6.44 20.64
CA ALA A 523 -12.66 -6.77 19.79
C ALA A 523 -13.98 -6.19 20.33
N GLN A 524 -14.24 -6.35 21.63
CA GLN A 524 -15.47 -5.86 22.26
C GLN A 524 -15.51 -4.33 22.27
N MET A 525 -14.39 -3.67 22.59
CA MET A 525 -14.26 -2.22 22.48
C MET A 525 -14.52 -1.71 21.06
N LEU A 526 -13.97 -2.41 20.06
CA LEU A 526 -14.17 -2.07 18.64
C LEU A 526 -15.64 -2.23 18.22
N LEU A 527 -16.28 -3.32 18.60
CA LEU A 527 -17.70 -3.56 18.33
C LEU A 527 -18.56 -2.47 18.96
N GLU A 528 -18.34 -2.20 20.24
CA GLU A 528 -19.04 -1.15 21.00
C GLU A 528 -18.87 0.22 20.34
N PHE A 529 -17.67 0.57 19.87
CA PHE A 529 -17.43 1.82 19.13
C PHE A 529 -18.30 1.92 17.88
N PHE A 530 -18.38 0.87 17.08
CA PHE A 530 -19.15 0.92 15.84
C PHE A 530 -20.67 0.95 16.06
N VAL A 531 -21.15 0.34 17.15
CA VAL A 531 -22.57 0.32 17.54
C VAL A 531 -22.96 1.67 18.18
N GLU A 532 -22.30 2.06 19.27
CA GLU A 532 -22.68 3.23 20.09
C GLU A 532 -22.11 4.55 19.57
N ARG A 533 -21.10 4.50 18.70
CA ARG A 533 -20.32 5.68 18.24
C ARG A 533 -19.56 6.40 19.34
N ASN A 534 -19.32 5.73 20.47
CA ASN A 534 -18.36 6.19 21.46
C ASN A 534 -16.94 5.88 20.99
N ASN A 535 -16.24 6.89 20.47
CA ASN A 535 -14.89 6.76 19.95
C ASN A 535 -13.79 7.04 20.98
N ILE A 536 -14.13 7.60 22.15
CA ILE A 536 -13.16 7.87 23.22
C ILE A 536 -12.83 6.55 23.91
N LEU A 537 -11.55 6.16 23.92
CA LEU A 537 -11.13 4.84 24.42
C LEU A 537 -11.51 4.59 25.88
N SER A 538 -11.32 5.60 26.74
CA SER A 538 -11.60 5.49 28.17
C SER A 538 -13.09 5.27 28.44
N GLU A 539 -13.96 6.08 27.83
CA GLU A 539 -15.40 5.96 27.95
C GLU A 539 -15.92 4.66 27.33
N ASN A 540 -15.34 4.24 26.19
CA ASN A 540 -15.67 2.99 25.53
C ASN A 540 -15.35 1.77 26.42
N LEU A 541 -14.16 1.75 27.05
CA LEU A 541 -13.78 0.67 27.97
C LEU A 541 -14.72 0.57 29.16
N VAL A 542 -15.10 1.70 29.75
CA VAL A 542 -16.08 1.76 30.85
C VAL A 542 -17.43 1.21 30.41
N SER A 543 -17.89 1.55 29.19
CA SER A 543 -19.14 1.03 28.64
C SER A 543 -19.10 -0.48 28.47
N VAL A 544 -18.01 -1.01 27.88
CA VAL A 544 -17.79 -2.45 27.69
C VAL A 544 -17.80 -3.19 29.03
N TYR A 545 -17.13 -2.65 30.05
CA TYR A 545 -17.10 -3.23 31.39
C TYR A 545 -18.48 -3.23 32.05
N ASN A 546 -19.18 -2.09 32.08
CA ASN A 546 -20.49 -1.97 32.72
C ASN A 546 -21.57 -2.82 32.04
N LYS A 547 -21.44 -3.07 30.73
CA LYS A 547 -22.34 -3.94 29.97
C LYS A 547 -22.05 -5.44 30.15
N GLY A 548 -20.98 -5.82 30.87
CA GLY A 548 -20.61 -7.22 31.05
C GLY A 548 -20.14 -7.89 29.75
N LEU A 549 -19.67 -7.14 28.75
CA LEU A 549 -19.28 -7.74 27.46
C LEU A 549 -17.99 -8.58 27.55
N LEU A 550 -17.38 -8.65 28.72
CA LEU A 550 -16.13 -9.33 29.02
C LEU A 550 -16.32 -10.43 30.09
N ASP A 551 -17.52 -11.02 30.24
CA ASP A 551 -17.91 -11.95 31.32
C ASP A 551 -16.93 -13.11 31.65
N ASN A 552 -16.01 -13.46 30.74
CA ASN A 552 -14.97 -14.47 30.97
C ASN A 552 -13.68 -13.92 31.60
N ILE A 553 -13.62 -12.62 31.89
CA ILE A 553 -12.44 -11.93 32.40
C ILE A 553 -12.66 -11.59 33.87
N THR A 554 -11.73 -12.02 34.73
CA THR A 554 -11.76 -11.76 36.18
C THR A 554 -11.18 -10.39 36.56
N ASP A 555 -10.74 -9.60 35.59
CA ASP A 555 -10.17 -8.27 35.80
C ASP A 555 -11.25 -7.26 36.17
N ASP A 556 -10.93 -6.41 37.15
CA ASP A 556 -11.69 -5.19 37.39
C ASP A 556 -11.36 -4.11 36.34
N LEU A 557 -12.13 -3.03 36.34
CA LEU A 557 -11.95 -1.90 35.42
C LEU A 557 -10.53 -1.30 35.50
N SER A 558 -9.91 -1.29 36.69
CA SER A 558 -8.57 -0.77 36.91
C SER A 558 -7.52 -1.61 36.20
N SER A 559 -7.58 -2.93 36.34
CA SER A 559 -6.70 -3.89 35.67
C SER A 559 -6.86 -3.80 34.15
N LEU A 560 -8.10 -3.74 33.65
CA LEU A 560 -8.36 -3.55 32.21
C LEU A 560 -7.77 -2.24 31.69
N THR A 561 -7.90 -1.15 32.44
CA THR A 561 -7.34 0.15 32.07
C THR A 561 -5.81 0.09 31.91
N ILE A 562 -5.11 -0.57 32.84
CA ILE A 562 -3.66 -0.77 32.77
C ILE A 562 -3.29 -1.60 31.53
N LYS A 563 -4.05 -2.66 31.23
CA LYS A 563 -3.82 -3.52 30.07
C LYS A 563 -4.00 -2.75 28.75
N VAL A 564 -5.04 -1.92 28.63
CA VAL A 564 -5.26 -1.08 27.44
C VAL A 564 -4.15 -0.03 27.30
N LYS A 565 -3.72 0.61 28.39
CA LYS A 565 -2.56 1.54 28.39
C LYS A 565 -1.30 0.87 27.83
N ARG A 566 -0.97 -0.33 28.32
CA ARG A 566 0.16 -1.14 27.82
C ARG A 566 0.01 -1.48 26.35
N PHE A 567 -1.20 -1.78 25.88
CA PHE A 567 -1.46 -1.99 24.46
C PHE A 567 -1.12 -0.74 23.63
N LEU A 568 -1.58 0.45 24.05
CA LEU A 568 -1.30 1.70 23.33
C LEU A 568 0.20 2.01 23.27
N VAL A 569 0.91 1.88 24.40
CA VAL A 569 2.38 2.06 24.45
C VAL A 569 3.07 1.05 23.54
N SER A 570 2.65 -0.21 23.58
CA SER A 570 3.25 -1.27 22.75
C SER A 570 3.10 -0.92 21.27
N VAL A 571 1.90 -0.49 20.83
CA VAL A 571 1.65 -0.01 19.46
C VAL A 571 2.53 1.19 19.10
N LEU A 572 2.71 2.13 20.02
CA LEU A 572 3.56 3.29 19.79
C LEU A 572 5.02 2.90 19.60
N LEU A 573 5.57 2.05 20.48
CA LEU A 573 7.02 1.88 20.63
C LEU A 573 7.60 0.62 19.97
N GLY A 574 6.82 -0.42 19.64
CA GLY A 574 7.40 -1.65 19.05
C GLY A 574 6.48 -2.56 18.27
N PHE A 575 5.18 -2.54 18.52
CA PHE A 575 4.19 -3.42 17.92
C PHE A 575 3.83 -2.97 16.49
N PHE A 576 3.81 -3.93 15.56
CA PHE A 576 3.31 -3.77 14.19
C PHE A 576 2.31 -4.89 13.88
N ALA A 577 1.16 -4.57 13.28
CA ALA A 577 0.12 -5.59 13.01
C ALA A 577 0.59 -6.74 12.10
N GLY A 578 1.54 -6.47 11.20
CA GLY A 578 2.00 -7.42 10.18
C GLY A 578 3.23 -8.26 10.52
N THR A 579 3.90 -8.01 11.65
CA THR A 579 5.17 -8.65 11.99
C THR A 579 5.07 -9.20 13.40
N LYS A 580 5.55 -10.42 13.64
CA LYS A 580 5.61 -10.96 15.01
C LYS A 580 6.50 -10.07 15.87
N TRP A 581 5.97 -9.64 16.99
CA TRP A 581 6.66 -8.82 17.97
C TRP A 581 7.36 -9.72 18.99
N ASP A 582 8.57 -9.35 19.40
CA ASP A 582 9.35 -10.08 20.40
C ASP A 582 9.15 -9.53 21.83
N GLY A 583 8.25 -8.56 21.99
CA GLY A 583 7.97 -7.88 23.26
C GLY A 583 8.92 -6.72 23.56
N LYS A 584 9.93 -6.44 22.71
CA LYS A 584 10.89 -5.35 22.93
C LYS A 584 10.46 -4.07 22.22
N TYR A 585 10.68 -2.93 22.87
CA TYR A 585 10.48 -1.64 22.21
C TYR A 585 11.55 -1.39 21.17
N ALA A 586 11.12 -0.91 20.00
CA ALA A 586 11.97 -0.47 18.91
C ALA A 586 12.31 1.03 19.02
N SER A 587 11.68 1.74 19.96
CA SER A 587 11.90 3.15 20.30
C SER A 587 11.76 3.33 21.82
N ASN A 588 12.53 4.24 22.41
CA ASN A 588 12.52 4.51 23.86
C ASN A 588 11.75 5.80 24.22
N GLY A 589 11.27 6.52 23.21
CA GLY A 589 10.38 7.65 23.42
C GLY A 589 9.59 8.04 22.17
N THR A 590 8.80 9.10 22.31
CA THR A 590 8.14 9.79 21.21
C THR A 590 8.27 11.30 21.40
N ILE A 591 8.49 12.01 20.30
CA ILE A 591 8.42 13.47 20.22
C ILE A 591 7.07 13.84 19.61
N VAL A 592 6.35 14.72 20.28
CA VAL A 592 5.11 15.32 19.79
C VAL A 592 5.43 16.74 19.33
N VAL A 593 5.18 17.01 18.05
CA VAL A 593 5.27 18.35 17.47
C VAL A 593 3.88 18.94 17.46
N LYS A 594 3.63 19.93 18.30
CA LYS A 594 2.35 20.62 18.44
C LYS A 594 2.04 21.47 17.21
N ASP A 595 0.79 21.91 17.10
CA ASP A 595 0.36 22.76 16.01
C ASP A 595 1.10 24.10 16.02
N ASP A 596 1.43 24.69 17.16
CA ASP A 596 2.27 25.90 17.26
C ASP A 596 3.76 25.68 16.91
N GLY A 597 4.20 24.44 16.69
CA GLY A 597 5.60 24.06 16.46
C GLY A 597 6.40 23.78 17.74
N GLU A 598 5.81 23.89 18.93
CA GLU A 598 6.45 23.43 20.15
C GLU A 598 6.72 21.92 20.07
N GLN A 599 7.87 21.50 20.62
CA GLN A 599 8.25 20.10 20.70
C GLN A 599 8.35 19.66 22.14
N LEU A 600 7.58 18.63 22.46
CA LEU A 600 7.57 17.97 23.76
C LEU A 600 7.82 16.48 23.55
N ALA A 601 8.49 15.84 24.51
CA ALA A 601 8.83 14.44 24.43
C ALA A 601 8.28 13.64 25.61
N PHE A 602 7.93 12.40 25.31
CA PHE A 602 7.74 11.34 26.29
C PHE A 602 8.87 10.33 26.15
N HIS A 603 9.31 9.78 27.28
CA HIS A 603 10.39 8.80 27.33
C HIS A 603 10.05 7.70 28.33
N ILE A 604 10.49 6.47 28.09
CA ILE A 604 10.18 5.30 28.92
C ILE A 604 10.61 5.40 30.39
N ILE A 605 11.43 6.40 30.75
CA ILE A 605 11.77 6.68 32.17
C ILE A 605 10.56 7.19 32.96
N ASP A 606 9.61 7.83 32.28
CA ASP A 606 8.32 8.24 32.83
C ASP A 606 7.21 7.60 31.98
N LEU A 607 7.11 6.28 32.14
CA LEU A 607 6.13 5.49 31.39
C LEU A 607 4.69 5.84 31.79
N SER A 608 4.47 6.26 33.04
CA SER A 608 3.12 6.58 33.54
C SER A 608 2.51 7.77 32.80
N SER A 609 3.27 8.86 32.62
CA SER A 609 2.79 10.02 31.87
C SER A 609 2.47 9.69 30.42
N LEU A 610 3.27 8.82 29.77
CA LEU A 610 3.02 8.37 28.41
C LEU A 610 1.76 7.47 28.32
N GLU A 611 1.60 6.55 29.27
CA GLU A 611 0.43 5.68 29.34
C GLU A 611 -0.86 6.49 29.49
N ASP A 612 -0.87 7.47 30.40
CA ASP A 612 -2.01 8.36 30.63
C ASP A 612 -2.30 9.24 29.41
N TYR A 613 -1.27 9.86 28.84
CA TYR A 613 -1.40 10.67 27.62
C TYR A 613 -2.08 9.88 26.50
N LEU A 614 -1.59 8.68 26.20
CA LEU A 614 -2.15 7.86 25.13
C LEU A 614 -3.59 7.42 25.44
N PHE A 615 -3.88 7.03 26.67
CA PHE A 615 -5.21 6.56 27.03
C PHE A 615 -6.28 7.67 26.98
N GLU A 616 -5.89 8.90 27.33
CA GLU A 616 -6.80 10.06 27.32
C GLU A 616 -6.93 10.70 25.92
N ASN A 617 -5.92 10.55 25.05
CA ASN A 617 -5.86 11.24 23.75
C ASN A 617 -5.99 10.34 22.52
N ILE A 618 -6.11 9.03 22.66
CA ILE A 618 -6.35 8.14 21.51
C ILE A 618 -7.84 7.81 21.38
N VAL A 619 -8.33 7.84 20.14
CA VAL A 619 -9.71 7.53 19.77
C VAL A 619 -9.77 6.43 18.70
N PHE A 620 -10.89 5.71 18.67
CA PHE A 620 -11.25 4.88 17.52
C PHE A 620 -11.64 5.76 16.32
N ASP A 621 -11.33 5.29 15.12
CA ASP A 621 -11.75 5.94 13.86
C ASP A 621 -12.42 4.94 12.90
N THR A 622 -13.20 5.45 11.95
CA THR A 622 -13.87 4.65 10.91
C THR A 622 -13.11 4.76 9.58
N PRO A 623 -12.27 3.78 9.21
CA PRO A 623 -11.59 3.77 7.92
C PRO A 623 -12.51 3.43 6.73
N SER A 624 -11.97 3.46 5.52
CA SER A 624 -12.70 3.06 4.31
C SER A 624 -13.03 1.56 4.31
N THR A 625 -14.31 1.24 4.42
CA THR A 625 -14.83 -0.15 4.36
C THR A 625 -14.45 -0.89 3.08
N THR A 626 -14.36 -0.15 1.96
CA THR A 626 -14.02 -0.74 0.66
C THR A 626 -12.52 -1.01 0.56
N ARG A 627 -11.68 -0.05 0.98
CA ARG A 627 -10.22 -0.19 0.96
C ARG A 627 -9.73 -1.32 1.84
N HIS A 628 -10.28 -1.45 3.05
CA HIS A 628 -9.83 -2.43 4.04
C HIS A 628 -10.71 -3.69 4.14
N ARG A 629 -11.69 -3.84 3.24
CA ARG A 629 -12.49 -5.05 3.03
C ARG A 629 -13.25 -5.52 4.27
N TYR A 630 -13.96 -4.61 4.92
CA TYR A 630 -14.74 -4.91 6.12
C TYR A 630 -16.14 -4.28 6.09
N GLY A 631 -16.97 -4.62 7.07
CA GLY A 631 -18.27 -3.99 7.27
C GLY A 631 -19.42 -4.62 6.52
N LYS A 632 -19.30 -5.85 6.01
CA LYS A 632 -20.40 -6.59 5.37
C LYS A 632 -20.62 -7.92 6.08
N LEU A 633 -21.86 -8.39 6.04
CA LEU A 633 -22.25 -9.71 6.52
C LEU A 633 -21.87 -10.77 5.48
N ILE A 634 -21.26 -11.84 5.94
CA ILE A 634 -20.64 -12.89 5.14
C ILE A 634 -21.25 -14.23 5.54
N LEU A 635 -21.64 -15.05 4.57
CA LEU A 635 -22.00 -16.46 4.79
C LEU A 635 -20.80 -17.35 4.44
N GLU A 636 -20.37 -18.15 5.40
CA GLU A 636 -19.28 -19.11 5.26
C GLU A 636 -19.71 -20.49 4.77
N ASN A 637 -18.73 -21.27 4.33
CA ASN A 637 -18.92 -22.66 3.92
C ASN A 637 -19.37 -23.58 5.07
N ASP A 638 -19.07 -23.21 6.32
CA ASP A 638 -19.56 -23.90 7.52
C ASP A 638 -21.04 -23.59 7.82
N GLY A 639 -21.67 -22.73 7.01
CA GLY A 639 -23.06 -22.33 7.13
C GLY A 639 -23.32 -21.26 8.18
N ASN A 640 -22.29 -20.68 8.82
CA ASN A 640 -22.44 -19.59 9.78
C ASN A 640 -22.33 -18.21 9.11
N LEU A 641 -22.95 -17.22 9.74
CA LEU A 641 -22.83 -15.81 9.34
C LEU A 641 -21.74 -15.12 10.13
N TYR A 642 -21.05 -14.19 9.50
CA TYR A 642 -19.99 -13.44 10.13
C TYR A 642 -19.88 -12.01 9.62
N PHE A 643 -19.17 -11.18 10.38
CA PHE A 643 -19.00 -9.76 10.12
C PHE A 643 -17.57 -9.32 10.46
N LYS A 644 -16.99 -8.47 9.62
CA LYS A 644 -15.64 -7.91 9.86
C LYS A 644 -15.72 -6.46 10.31
N LEU A 645 -14.95 -6.10 11.33
CA LEU A 645 -14.66 -4.72 11.74
C LEU A 645 -13.17 -4.44 11.58
N ASN A 646 -12.79 -3.19 11.31
CA ASN A 646 -11.39 -2.81 11.17
C ASN A 646 -10.98 -1.86 12.30
N LEU A 647 -9.85 -2.15 12.93
CA LEU A 647 -9.28 -1.32 13.98
C LEU A 647 -8.39 -0.23 13.37
N GLN A 648 -8.74 1.02 13.67
CA GLN A 648 -7.92 2.20 13.45
C GLN A 648 -7.90 3.05 14.74
N LEU A 649 -6.70 3.48 15.14
CA LEU A 649 -6.50 4.31 16.35
C LEU A 649 -5.79 5.60 15.98
N ARG A 650 -6.39 6.74 16.32
CA ARG A 650 -5.87 8.08 16.01
C ARG A 650 -5.75 8.93 17.26
N PHE A 651 -4.89 9.94 17.19
CA PHE A 651 -4.86 10.98 18.20
C PHE A 651 -6.08 11.91 18.05
N ARG A 652 -6.59 12.37 19.20
CA ARG A 652 -7.84 13.13 19.36
C ARG A 652 -7.84 14.46 18.64
#